data_AF-A0AAN6V0L4-F1
#
_entry.id   AF-A0AAN6V0L4-F1
#
_cell.length_a   1.000
_cell.length_b   1.000
_cell.length_c   1.000
_cell.angle_alpha   90.00
_cell.angle_beta   90.00
_cell.angle_gamma   90.00
#
_symmetry.space_group_name_H-M   'P 1'
#
loop_
_entity.id
_entity.type
_entity.pdbx_description
1 polymer ?
#
loop_
_entity_poly.entity_id
_entity_poly.type
_entity_poly.pdbx_seq_one_letter_code
_entity_poly.pdbx_strand_id
1 'polypeptide(L)'
;MSPVKQQRLLWVHCTEPTGGIRRRDKPTMTKIRRHIMEDIGRSRRKPKRNPQFAVEAGSPPSPPLPASANHPETNSLLPPFWSQDPLEFLEQQWGMDVFSAYGLSLLAAEGKRLLLRSNADDALTSEGFSFPFAFTSSVFLRHFRAIGIFSDPSVLKGIYHQSSGKVKVMALERSMGTISCIEAALANPSFELATADRVISAVLSVICYNLLSLEFDQARLHLDGLGSLIAARGEIASLKNNNELRLMIFWVDVTMCLLFNTSPRYSLPLDLTPAMFPMGPCPSKGLPRPLSRILTAAGAEGGVQLAHIPACVAGLSQVALTIESELAVRGDALWNDEIFLGLRINPLAHRLFDHAGQTTRTRFSSHLDHLLASIRLGIIVWIIWAKRMCRSWPGSPMAYVPELLDMLSMESEWTADTASGGASDDVLSVRLWLSVLCGISSRRGSRERETAVSLIAEDMHRLSRKEWSEVMRRVRQMPWISSDPLSDISKFSSQSQHGCVSNQSYPQHVNLLKSPKNHRRSRSHREPRRWRRPGTAQIETLRTAFAGAYGVFAITSERHPDKEILATSGRYPQLYHMNNKYAVEKIAREELPGKATFLIPGFFYTNLQWRQYSRRLGMFCFPLPSNQVCQWTDPEHDMGAFAARVFDLGIDLTHDKTYLAMTPPTTSQEIADTFTRVTGQPAIHDPESAEEFAELTVPLVGRGFKEDAKQMMEWAAIAPKDKVAYGALDRRELDRSVEELGVVASSFEGWLKRSGWTGPERG
;
A
#
# COMPACT_ATOMS: atom_id res chain seq x y z
N MET A 1 5.29 -22.23 -51.55
CA MET A 1 4.47 -22.39 -50.33
C MET A 1 5.42 -22.70 -49.19
N SER A 2 5.67 -21.73 -48.32
CA SER A 2 6.63 -21.84 -47.21
C SER A 2 5.91 -22.23 -45.92
N PRO A 3 6.52 -23.02 -45.02
CA PRO A 3 5.87 -23.45 -43.79
C PRO A 3 5.73 -22.30 -42.81
N VAL A 4 4.52 -22.17 -42.25
CA VAL A 4 4.15 -21.18 -41.23
C VAL A 4 5.02 -21.39 -39.98
N LYS A 5 5.80 -20.37 -39.60
CA LYS A 5 6.61 -20.38 -38.38
C LYS A 5 5.71 -20.52 -37.15
N GLN A 6 5.84 -21.63 -36.42
CA GLN A 6 5.34 -21.78 -35.05
C GLN A 6 5.98 -20.69 -34.15
N GLN A 7 5.22 -19.68 -33.77
CA GLN A 7 5.64 -18.73 -32.73
C GLN A 7 5.59 -19.45 -31.36
N ARG A 8 6.77 -19.73 -30.80
CA ARG A 8 6.91 -20.11 -29.39
C ARG A 8 6.58 -18.89 -28.52
N LEU A 9 5.48 -18.96 -27.77
CA LEU A 9 5.19 -18.01 -26.70
C LEU A 9 6.13 -18.32 -25.52
N LEU A 10 7.24 -17.57 -25.41
CA LEU A 10 8.13 -17.58 -24.24
C LEU A 10 7.72 -16.40 -23.36
N TRP A 11 7.13 -16.67 -22.20
CA TRP A 11 6.89 -15.66 -21.16
C TRP A 11 8.07 -15.56 -20.20
N VAL A 12 8.29 -14.36 -19.69
CA VAL A 12 9.47 -13.93 -18.92
C VAL A 12 9.42 -14.45 -17.48
N HIS A 13 10.56 -15.03 -17.10
CA HIS A 13 10.95 -15.47 -15.77
C HIS A 13 10.74 -14.43 -14.65
N CYS A 14 10.29 -14.89 -13.49
CA CYS A 14 10.64 -14.29 -12.20
C CYS A 14 11.43 -15.29 -11.34
N THR A 15 12.63 -15.62 -11.82
CA THR A 15 13.82 -15.69 -10.97
C THR A 15 14.93 -14.99 -11.74
N GLU A 16 15.07 -13.67 -11.55
CA GLU A 16 16.33 -12.96 -11.25
C GLU A 16 16.17 -11.44 -11.55
N PRO A 17 16.79 -10.57 -10.73
CA PRO A 17 16.83 -9.15 -10.98
C PRO A 17 17.68 -8.85 -12.21
N THR A 18 17.25 -7.86 -12.96
CA THR A 18 17.87 -7.28 -14.15
C THR A 18 19.41 -7.31 -14.16
N GLY A 19 19.99 -7.98 -15.17
CA GLY A 19 21.42 -7.95 -15.48
C GLY A 19 21.99 -9.35 -15.74
N GLY A 20 22.25 -9.70 -17.00
CA GLY A 20 22.43 -11.08 -17.45
C GLY A 20 23.63 -11.84 -16.86
N ILE A 21 23.51 -13.18 -16.78
CA ILE A 21 24.53 -14.23 -17.03
C ILE A 21 23.90 -15.63 -16.83
N ARG A 22 24.07 -16.50 -17.84
CA ARG A 22 24.04 -17.99 -17.90
C ARG A 22 22.92 -18.79 -17.17
N ARG A 23 22.20 -19.58 -17.98
CA ARG A 23 21.42 -20.77 -17.58
C ARG A 23 22.21 -21.65 -16.58
N ARG A 24 21.62 -21.94 -15.40
CA ARG A 24 22.15 -22.89 -14.42
C ARG A 24 22.17 -24.31 -14.99
N ASP A 25 23.17 -25.09 -14.61
CA ASP A 25 23.48 -26.41 -15.15
C ASP A 25 22.63 -27.54 -14.52
N LYS A 26 22.48 -28.63 -15.30
CA LYS A 26 21.67 -29.82 -14.98
C LYS A 26 21.97 -30.48 -13.60
N PRO A 27 23.24 -30.53 -13.13
CA PRO A 27 23.59 -31.02 -11.79
C PRO A 27 22.93 -30.22 -10.66
N THR A 28 22.87 -28.89 -10.81
CA THR A 28 22.28 -27.97 -9.81
C THR A 28 20.77 -28.18 -9.71
N MET A 29 20.09 -28.32 -10.85
CA MET A 29 18.65 -28.65 -10.90
C MET A 29 18.34 -30.03 -10.30
N THR A 30 19.25 -30.99 -10.48
CA THR A 30 19.12 -32.34 -9.91
C THR A 30 19.31 -32.33 -8.39
N LYS A 31 20.21 -31.49 -7.88
CA LYS A 31 20.44 -31.30 -6.44
C LYS A 31 19.23 -30.65 -5.75
N ILE A 32 18.63 -29.64 -6.39
CA ILE A 32 17.41 -28.97 -5.91
C ILE A 32 16.24 -29.96 -5.88
N ARG A 33 16.03 -30.70 -6.97
CA ARG A 33 14.97 -31.72 -7.04
C ARG A 33 15.16 -32.81 -5.98
N ARG A 34 16.40 -33.22 -5.71
CA ARG A 34 16.72 -34.20 -4.66
C ARG A 34 16.41 -33.68 -3.26
N HIS A 35 16.69 -32.40 -2.97
CA HIS A 35 16.40 -31.80 -1.68
C HIS A 35 14.90 -31.63 -1.44
N ILE A 36 14.16 -31.18 -2.46
CA ILE A 36 12.69 -31.07 -2.40
C ILE A 36 12.05 -32.44 -2.17
N MET A 37 12.56 -33.49 -2.82
CA MET A 37 12.06 -34.86 -2.63
C MET A 37 12.44 -35.46 -1.27
N GLU A 38 13.58 -35.06 -0.67
CA GLU A 38 13.96 -35.47 0.69
C GLU A 38 13.04 -34.85 1.75
N ASP A 39 12.67 -33.59 1.62
CA ASP A 39 11.77 -32.91 2.58
C ASP A 39 10.32 -33.43 2.49
N ILE A 40 9.85 -33.74 1.28
CA ILE A 40 8.56 -34.44 1.08
C ILE A 40 8.60 -35.84 1.71
N GLY A 41 9.74 -36.53 1.65
CA GLY A 41 9.95 -37.82 2.31
C GLY A 41 9.97 -37.74 3.84
N ARG A 42 10.40 -36.61 4.42
CA ARG A 42 10.40 -36.37 5.87
C ARG A 42 9.00 -36.00 6.39
N SER A 43 8.23 -35.22 5.65
CA SER A 43 6.87 -34.83 6.07
C SER A 43 5.86 -35.98 6.04
N ARG A 44 6.07 -36.99 5.16
CA ARG A 44 5.18 -38.16 5.04
C ARG A 44 5.40 -39.26 6.09
N ARG A 45 6.37 -39.14 7.02
CA ARG A 45 6.56 -40.13 8.09
C ARG A 45 5.53 -39.92 9.19
N LYS A 46 4.61 -40.87 9.38
CA LYS A 46 3.65 -40.87 10.50
C LYS A 46 4.40 -40.72 11.84
N PRO A 47 3.92 -39.88 12.78
CA PRO A 47 4.53 -39.74 14.09
C PRO A 47 4.46 -41.07 14.86
N LYS A 48 5.52 -41.38 15.61
CA LYS A 48 5.54 -42.55 16.51
C LYS A 48 4.37 -42.42 17.52
N ARG A 49 3.55 -43.48 17.62
CA ARG A 49 2.51 -43.62 18.65
C ARG A 49 3.12 -43.34 20.03
N ASN A 50 2.52 -42.44 20.79
CA ASN A 50 2.87 -42.22 22.20
C ASN A 50 2.61 -43.52 23.00
N PRO A 51 3.46 -43.83 24.00
CA PRO A 51 3.27 -45.01 24.84
C PRO A 51 1.93 -44.91 25.60
N GLN A 52 1.15 -45.98 25.53
CA GLN A 52 -0.06 -46.15 26.33
C GLN A 52 0.34 -46.41 27.78
N PHE A 53 -0.17 -45.61 28.71
CA PHE A 53 -0.15 -45.96 30.13
C PHE A 53 -1.27 -46.97 30.40
N ALA A 54 -0.92 -48.10 30.99
CA ALA A 54 -1.87 -49.11 31.43
C ALA A 54 -2.65 -48.56 32.63
N VAL A 55 -3.97 -48.45 32.50
CA VAL A 55 -4.89 -48.34 33.63
C VAL A 55 -5.53 -49.71 33.77
N GLU A 56 -5.33 -50.34 34.94
CA GLU A 56 -5.85 -51.67 35.26
C GLU A 56 -7.37 -51.71 35.21
N ALA A 57 -7.90 -52.75 34.57
CA ALA A 57 -9.32 -53.02 34.44
C ALA A 57 -9.87 -53.68 35.72
N GLY A 58 -10.92 -53.10 36.29
CA GLY A 58 -11.87 -53.80 37.15
C GLY A 58 -13.13 -54.15 36.34
N SER A 59 -13.48 -55.44 36.33
CA SER A 59 -14.51 -56.11 35.51
C SER A 59 -15.96 -55.62 35.72
N PRO A 60 -16.89 -55.90 34.76
CA PRO A 60 -18.21 -55.28 34.68
C PRO A 60 -19.32 -56.08 35.38
N PRO A 61 -20.54 -55.52 35.49
CA PRO A 61 -21.70 -56.29 35.04
C PRO A 61 -22.68 -55.53 34.13
N SER A 62 -23.45 -56.35 33.41
CA SER A 62 -24.35 -56.18 32.26
C SER A 62 -25.65 -55.34 32.50
N PRO A 63 -26.44 -55.04 31.44
CA PRO A 63 -27.42 -53.94 31.38
C PRO A 63 -28.88 -54.36 31.71
N PRO A 64 -29.83 -53.40 31.80
CA PRO A 64 -30.89 -53.38 30.77
C PRO A 64 -31.44 -51.99 30.33
N LEU A 65 -31.78 -51.94 29.03
CA LEU A 65 -32.81 -51.23 28.22
C LEU A 65 -33.92 -50.37 28.92
N PRO A 66 -34.78 -49.64 28.16
CA PRO A 66 -34.57 -48.46 27.31
C PRO A 66 -35.59 -47.33 27.63
N ALA A 67 -35.55 -46.21 26.89
CA ALA A 67 -36.68 -45.33 26.49
C ALA A 67 -36.54 -43.81 26.79
N SER A 68 -37.04 -43.08 25.79
CA SER A 68 -37.64 -41.73 25.83
C SER A 68 -36.81 -40.56 25.31
N ALA A 69 -37.05 -40.32 24.02
CA ALA A 69 -37.10 -39.05 23.30
C ALA A 69 -37.13 -37.74 24.11
N ASN A 70 -36.26 -36.79 23.75
CA ASN A 70 -36.59 -35.48 23.15
C ASN A 70 -35.48 -34.44 23.43
N HIS A 71 -34.72 -34.09 22.39
CA HIS A 71 -34.35 -32.73 21.94
C HIS A 71 -33.06 -32.78 21.10
N PRO A 72 -32.97 -32.03 19.96
CA PRO A 72 -31.78 -32.00 19.14
C PRO A 72 -30.74 -31.08 19.77
N GLU A 73 -29.81 -31.64 20.54
CA GLU A 73 -28.62 -30.93 20.99
C GLU A 73 -27.63 -30.78 19.84
N THR A 74 -27.42 -29.53 19.46
CA THR A 74 -26.16 -28.92 19.02
C THR A 74 -25.09 -29.89 18.50
N ASN A 75 -25.03 -30.00 17.17
CA ASN A 75 -23.90 -30.57 16.46
C ASN A 75 -22.59 -29.94 16.95
N SER A 76 -21.71 -30.84 17.38
CA SER A 76 -20.31 -30.63 17.70
C SER A 76 -19.64 -29.67 16.71
N LEU A 77 -19.12 -28.57 17.24
CA LEU A 77 -18.28 -27.61 16.53
C LEU A 77 -17.00 -28.32 16.05
N LEU A 78 -16.95 -28.57 14.74
CA LEU A 78 -15.69 -28.86 14.04
C LEU A 78 -14.69 -27.73 14.33
N PRO A 79 -13.39 -28.03 14.51
CA PRO A 79 -12.34 -27.02 14.61
C PRO A 79 -12.40 -26.12 13.37
N PRO A 80 -12.13 -24.80 13.51
CA PRO A 80 -12.22 -23.90 12.38
C PRO A 80 -11.25 -24.31 11.25
N PHE A 81 -11.64 -24.14 9.99
CA PHE A 81 -10.94 -24.73 8.83
C PHE A 81 -9.45 -24.38 8.73
N TRP A 82 -8.98 -23.30 9.37
CA TRP A 82 -7.56 -22.93 9.44
C TRP A 82 -6.72 -23.77 10.43
N SER A 83 -7.34 -24.71 11.13
CA SER A 83 -6.70 -25.67 12.06
C SER A 83 -6.69 -27.11 11.56
N GLN A 84 -7.22 -27.37 10.36
CA GLN A 84 -7.09 -28.63 9.63
C GLN A 84 -6.12 -28.39 8.48
N ASP A 85 -5.28 -29.38 8.13
CA ASP A 85 -4.32 -29.25 7.01
C ASP A 85 -5.08 -28.90 5.71
N PRO A 86 -5.01 -27.65 5.23
CA PRO A 86 -5.82 -27.21 4.11
C PRO A 86 -5.35 -27.82 2.79
N LEU A 87 -4.14 -28.40 2.73
CA LEU A 87 -3.57 -28.96 1.50
C LEU A 87 -4.05 -30.39 1.23
N GLU A 88 -4.29 -31.19 2.27
CA GLU A 88 -4.57 -32.63 2.13
C GLU A 88 -5.97 -32.92 1.56
N PHE A 89 -6.94 -32.02 1.80
CA PHE A 89 -8.28 -32.09 1.19
C PHE A 89 -8.32 -31.49 -0.23
N LEU A 90 -7.42 -30.54 -0.54
CA LEU A 90 -7.29 -29.89 -1.86
C LEU A 90 -6.56 -30.77 -2.90
N GLU A 91 -5.83 -31.80 -2.46
CA GLU A 91 -5.18 -32.81 -3.32
C GLU A 91 -6.17 -33.83 -3.91
N GLN A 92 -7.34 -34.05 -3.30
CA GLN A 92 -8.20 -35.18 -3.67
C GLN A 92 -9.27 -34.86 -4.72
N GLN A 93 -9.61 -33.58 -4.95
CA GLN A 93 -10.51 -33.17 -6.04
C GLN A 93 -10.04 -31.85 -6.65
N TRP A 94 -9.12 -31.93 -7.61
CA TRP A 94 -8.72 -30.83 -8.52
C TRP A 94 -8.27 -29.51 -7.86
N GLY A 95 -7.05 -29.53 -7.29
CA GLY A 95 -5.95 -28.57 -7.50
C GLY A 95 -6.25 -27.06 -7.56
N MET A 96 -5.84 -26.34 -6.49
CA MET A 96 -5.66 -24.87 -6.39
C MET A 96 -6.79 -24.02 -7.00
N ASP A 97 -7.66 -23.47 -6.15
CA ASP A 97 -8.60 -22.42 -6.56
C ASP A 97 -7.84 -21.25 -7.20
N VAL A 98 -8.15 -20.96 -8.47
CA VAL A 98 -7.38 -20.04 -9.34
C VAL A 98 -7.29 -18.63 -8.77
N PHE A 99 -8.26 -18.20 -7.95
CA PHE A 99 -8.28 -16.89 -7.31
C PHE A 99 -7.90 -16.93 -5.83
N SER A 100 -7.40 -18.05 -5.30
CA SER A 100 -7.02 -18.18 -3.89
C SER A 100 -5.95 -17.18 -3.44
N ALA A 101 -4.93 -16.92 -4.27
CA ALA A 101 -3.89 -15.93 -3.99
C ALA A 101 -4.48 -14.53 -3.83
N TYR A 102 -5.29 -14.12 -4.81
CA TYR A 102 -6.05 -12.86 -4.78
C TYR A 102 -6.96 -12.78 -3.55
N GLY A 103 -7.71 -13.85 -3.25
CA GLY A 103 -8.65 -13.88 -2.15
C GLY A 103 -8.00 -13.77 -0.76
N LEU A 104 -6.85 -14.41 -0.56
CA LEU A 104 -6.06 -14.27 0.67
C LEU A 104 -5.53 -12.84 0.83
N SER A 105 -4.99 -12.25 -0.24
CA SER A 105 -4.57 -10.84 -0.24
C SER A 105 -5.75 -9.91 0.06
N LEU A 106 -6.94 -10.20 -0.47
CA LEU A 106 -8.15 -9.39 -0.24
C LEU A 106 -8.59 -9.44 1.23
N LEU A 107 -8.54 -10.61 1.87
CA LEU A 107 -8.81 -10.75 3.31
C LEU A 107 -7.85 -9.89 4.15
N ALA A 108 -6.56 -9.90 3.81
CA ALA A 108 -5.57 -9.08 4.50
C ALA A 108 -5.82 -7.57 4.29
N ALA A 109 -6.10 -7.15 3.06
CA ALA A 109 -6.41 -5.76 2.73
C ALA A 109 -7.67 -5.26 3.47
N GLU A 110 -8.75 -6.04 3.47
CA GLU A 110 -9.99 -5.69 4.16
C GLU A 110 -9.83 -5.64 5.68
N GLY A 111 -9.05 -6.57 6.26
CA GLY A 111 -8.71 -6.52 7.68
C GLY A 111 -7.88 -5.29 8.07
N LYS A 112 -6.89 -4.91 7.26
CA LYS A 112 -6.10 -3.66 7.42
C LYS A 112 -7.01 -2.44 7.42
N ARG A 113 -7.88 -2.35 6.41
CA ARG A 113 -8.81 -1.23 6.20
C ARG A 113 -9.74 -1.04 7.41
N LEU A 114 -10.28 -2.12 7.95
CA LEU A 114 -11.20 -2.05 9.09
C LEU A 114 -10.53 -1.60 10.39
N LEU A 115 -9.22 -1.82 10.55
CA LEU A 115 -8.46 -1.32 11.69
C LEU A 115 -8.16 0.17 11.58
N LEU A 116 -7.83 0.66 10.39
CA LEU A 116 -7.58 2.07 10.14
C LEU A 116 -8.85 2.93 10.25
N ARG A 117 -10.04 2.32 10.05
CA ARG A 117 -11.36 2.97 10.15
C ARG A 117 -11.77 3.49 11.53
N SER A 118 -10.94 3.40 12.58
CA SER A 118 -11.22 4.07 13.86
C SER A 118 -11.11 5.60 13.77
N ASN A 119 -10.52 6.13 12.70
CA ASN A 119 -10.65 7.53 12.30
C ASN A 119 -11.54 7.57 11.05
N ALA A 120 -12.62 8.36 11.08
CA ALA A 120 -13.64 8.41 10.03
C ALA A 120 -13.14 8.93 8.65
N ASP A 121 -11.85 9.22 8.52
CA ASP A 121 -11.25 10.02 7.44
C ASP A 121 -10.59 9.22 6.30
N ASP A 122 -10.57 7.88 6.37
CA ASP A 122 -9.69 7.02 5.54
C ASP A 122 -10.38 6.27 4.38
N ALA A 123 -11.64 6.57 4.03
CA ALA A 123 -12.31 5.91 2.89
C ALA A 123 -11.61 6.15 1.54
N LEU A 124 -10.89 7.27 1.41
CA LEU A 124 -10.12 7.68 0.23
C LEU A 124 -8.63 7.29 0.28
N THR A 125 -8.19 6.54 1.30
CA THR A 125 -6.82 6.00 1.44
C THR A 125 -6.82 4.47 1.53
N SER A 126 -7.99 3.88 1.80
CA SER A 126 -8.30 2.46 1.79
C SER A 126 -7.75 1.73 0.55
N GLU A 127 -6.68 0.96 0.76
CA GLU A 127 -6.19 -0.07 -0.15
C GLU A 127 -7.23 -1.20 -0.22
N GLY A 128 -7.98 -1.28 -1.32
CA GLY A 128 -8.94 -2.35 -1.55
C GLY A 128 -9.28 -2.45 -3.03
N PHE A 129 -9.04 -3.63 -3.61
CA PHE A 129 -9.39 -3.97 -4.99
C PHE A 129 -10.23 -5.25 -5.00
N SER A 130 -11.55 -5.07 -4.96
CA SER A 130 -12.56 -6.09 -5.18
C SER A 130 -12.73 -6.33 -6.67
N PHE A 131 -12.65 -7.60 -7.06
CA PHE A 131 -12.85 -8.07 -8.41
C PHE A 131 -14.02 -9.07 -8.39
N PRO A 132 -15.22 -8.66 -8.81
CA PRO A 132 -16.45 -9.39 -8.50
C PRO A 132 -16.48 -10.77 -9.17
N PHE A 133 -15.85 -10.91 -10.35
CA PHE A 133 -15.75 -12.18 -11.06
C PHE A 133 -14.89 -13.22 -10.34
N ALA A 134 -13.98 -12.79 -9.45
CA ALA A 134 -13.27 -13.74 -8.60
C ALA A 134 -14.27 -14.50 -7.72
N PHE A 135 -15.33 -13.84 -7.24
CA PHE A 135 -16.35 -14.47 -6.40
C PHE A 135 -17.33 -15.37 -7.17
N THR A 136 -17.40 -15.30 -8.50
CA THR A 136 -18.18 -16.26 -9.30
C THR A 136 -17.31 -17.45 -9.68
N SER A 137 -16.07 -17.19 -10.09
CA SER A 137 -15.12 -18.18 -10.58
C SER A 137 -14.40 -18.99 -9.48
N SER A 138 -14.41 -18.53 -8.23
CA SER A 138 -13.74 -19.18 -7.09
C SER A 138 -14.71 -19.88 -6.15
N VAL A 139 -14.53 -21.18 -5.93
CA VAL A 139 -15.28 -21.91 -4.88
C VAL A 139 -14.82 -21.44 -3.51
N PHE A 140 -13.51 -21.16 -3.36
CA PHE A 140 -12.92 -20.64 -2.15
C PHE A 140 -13.58 -19.32 -1.73
N LEU A 141 -13.62 -18.31 -2.59
CA LEU A 141 -14.22 -17.01 -2.25
C LEU A 141 -15.73 -17.08 -2.05
N ARG A 142 -16.45 -17.94 -2.79
CA ARG A 142 -17.88 -18.18 -2.57
C ARG A 142 -18.15 -18.71 -1.18
N HIS A 143 -17.35 -19.67 -0.72
CA HIS A 143 -17.48 -20.20 0.63
C HIS A 143 -17.31 -19.10 1.67
N PHE A 144 -16.22 -18.33 1.60
CA PHE A 144 -15.94 -17.23 2.55
C PHE A 144 -17.01 -16.15 2.55
N ARG A 145 -17.58 -15.83 1.38
CA ARG A 145 -18.72 -14.92 1.27
C ARG A 145 -19.97 -15.51 1.93
N ALA A 146 -20.26 -16.79 1.70
CA ALA A 146 -21.43 -17.47 2.25
C ALA A 146 -21.39 -17.60 3.78
N ILE A 147 -20.22 -17.87 4.36
CA ILE A 147 -20.05 -17.93 5.83
C ILE A 147 -19.84 -16.55 6.46
N GLY A 148 -20.02 -15.47 5.69
CA GLY A 148 -20.05 -14.11 6.20
C GLY A 148 -18.70 -13.49 6.56
N ILE A 149 -17.56 -14.10 6.20
CA ILE A 149 -16.23 -13.59 6.60
C ILE A 149 -16.00 -12.17 6.09
N PHE A 150 -16.30 -11.90 4.82
CA PHE A 150 -16.16 -10.55 4.25
C PHE A 150 -17.18 -9.54 4.81
N SER A 151 -18.22 -10.04 5.49
CA SER A 151 -19.29 -9.23 6.09
C SER A 151 -19.11 -9.00 7.59
N ASP A 152 -18.22 -9.75 8.26
CA ASP A 152 -17.96 -9.63 9.70
C ASP A 152 -16.65 -8.86 9.97
N PRO A 153 -16.74 -7.59 10.42
CA PRO A 153 -15.55 -6.80 10.70
C PRO A 153 -14.68 -7.36 11.82
N SER A 154 -15.25 -8.09 12.78
CA SER A 154 -14.50 -8.64 13.91
C SER A 154 -13.59 -9.79 13.46
N VAL A 155 -14.08 -10.63 12.55
CA VAL A 155 -13.32 -11.74 11.96
C VAL A 155 -12.17 -11.21 11.10
N LEU A 156 -12.43 -10.26 10.20
CA LEU A 156 -11.40 -9.65 9.36
C LEU A 156 -10.30 -8.96 10.17
N LYS A 157 -10.68 -8.19 11.21
CA LYS A 157 -9.72 -7.59 12.16
C LYS A 157 -8.90 -8.64 12.88
N GLY A 158 -9.53 -9.73 13.32
CA GLY A 158 -8.87 -10.85 13.99
C GLY A 158 -7.84 -11.54 13.10
N ILE A 159 -8.23 -11.86 11.86
CA ILE A 159 -7.35 -12.46 10.84
C ILE A 159 -6.14 -11.56 10.60
N TYR A 160 -6.35 -10.27 10.40
CA TYR A 160 -5.25 -9.33 10.14
C TYR A 160 -4.30 -9.19 11.34
N HIS A 161 -4.83 -9.02 12.56
CA HIS A 161 -4.01 -8.87 13.76
C HIS A 161 -3.16 -10.10 14.07
N GLN A 162 -3.72 -11.30 13.89
CA GLN A 162 -3.06 -12.54 14.29
C GLN A 162 -2.19 -13.14 13.19
N SER A 163 -2.54 -12.88 11.93
CA SER A 163 -2.04 -13.66 10.80
C SER A 163 -1.69 -12.84 9.56
N SER A 164 -1.66 -11.50 9.58
CA SER A 164 -1.36 -10.69 8.37
C SER A 164 -0.09 -11.12 7.62
N GLY A 165 1.01 -11.37 8.32
CA GLY A 165 2.24 -11.90 7.71
C GLY A 165 2.06 -13.29 7.11
N LYS A 166 1.37 -14.20 7.82
CA LYS A 166 1.08 -15.56 7.34
C LYS A 166 0.17 -15.56 6.12
N VAL A 167 -0.87 -14.73 6.12
CA VAL A 167 -1.82 -14.59 5.00
C VAL A 167 -1.09 -14.08 3.75
N LYS A 168 -0.15 -13.13 3.90
CA LYS A 168 0.69 -12.67 2.79
C LYS A 168 1.60 -13.77 2.24
N VAL A 169 2.26 -14.54 3.10
CA VAL A 169 3.10 -15.68 2.67
C VAL A 169 2.25 -16.72 1.94
N MET A 170 1.10 -17.09 2.48
CA MET A 170 0.19 -18.03 1.82
C MET A 170 -0.31 -17.50 0.48
N ALA A 171 -0.64 -16.20 0.38
CA ALA A 171 -1.04 -15.60 -0.89
C ALA A 171 0.07 -15.67 -1.94
N LEU A 172 1.32 -15.41 -1.54
CA LEU A 172 2.49 -15.54 -2.41
C LEU A 172 2.72 -16.99 -2.87
N GLU A 173 2.68 -17.96 -1.94
CA GLU A 173 2.79 -19.39 -2.27
C GLU A 173 1.73 -19.82 -3.29
N ARG A 174 0.48 -19.36 -3.10
CA ARG A 174 -0.63 -19.64 -4.02
C ARG A 174 -0.42 -18.98 -5.39
N SER A 175 0.12 -17.77 -5.43
CA SER A 175 0.44 -17.07 -6.68
C SER A 175 1.52 -17.83 -7.47
N MET A 176 2.63 -18.21 -6.80
CA MET A 176 3.71 -18.98 -7.40
C MET A 176 3.25 -20.34 -7.93
N GLY A 177 2.38 -21.03 -7.18
CA GLY A 177 1.76 -22.28 -7.64
C GLY A 177 0.89 -22.08 -8.88
N THR A 178 0.12 -21.00 -8.94
CA THR A 178 -0.71 -20.65 -10.12
C THR A 178 0.17 -20.37 -11.35
N ILE A 179 1.27 -19.63 -11.19
CA ILE A 179 2.24 -19.36 -12.26
C ILE A 179 2.84 -20.68 -12.78
N SER A 180 3.23 -21.58 -11.88
CA SER A 180 3.79 -22.89 -12.26
C SER A 180 2.80 -23.73 -13.07
N CYS A 181 1.50 -23.67 -12.73
CA CYS A 181 0.44 -24.32 -13.50
C CYS A 181 0.25 -23.70 -14.89
N ILE A 182 0.34 -22.37 -15.00
CA ILE A 182 0.29 -21.67 -16.30
C ILE A 182 1.47 -22.12 -17.16
N GLU A 183 2.69 -22.10 -16.63
CA GLU A 183 3.90 -22.53 -17.35
C GLU A 183 3.79 -23.98 -17.84
N ALA A 184 3.31 -24.88 -16.99
CA ALA A 184 3.08 -26.28 -17.37
C ALA A 184 2.01 -26.43 -18.46
N ALA A 185 0.94 -25.65 -18.41
CA ALA A 185 -0.09 -25.65 -19.44
C ALA A 185 0.42 -25.10 -20.78
N LEU A 186 1.25 -24.06 -20.75
CA LEU A 186 1.86 -23.47 -21.95
C LEU A 186 2.95 -24.37 -22.56
N ALA A 187 3.62 -25.18 -21.75
CA ALA A 187 4.56 -26.19 -22.22
C ALA A 187 3.87 -27.41 -22.88
N ASN A 188 2.54 -27.53 -22.74
CA ASN A 188 1.79 -28.61 -23.36
C ASN A 188 1.79 -28.47 -24.89
N PRO A 189 2.04 -29.54 -25.66
CA PRO A 189 2.02 -29.48 -27.12
C PRO A 189 0.62 -29.23 -27.70
N SER A 190 -0.44 -29.49 -26.93
CA SER A 190 -1.82 -29.20 -27.34
C SER A 190 -2.12 -27.72 -27.23
N PHE A 191 -2.28 -27.09 -28.39
CA PHE A 191 -2.65 -25.70 -28.52
C PHE A 191 -3.98 -25.36 -27.82
N GLU A 192 -4.99 -26.23 -27.93
CA GLU A 192 -6.30 -26.05 -27.29
C GLU A 192 -6.20 -26.05 -25.76
N LEU A 193 -5.33 -26.91 -25.19
CA LEU A 193 -5.14 -26.96 -23.74
C LEU A 193 -4.31 -25.79 -23.22
N ALA A 194 -3.34 -25.31 -24.00
CA ALA A 194 -2.48 -24.17 -23.65
C ALA A 194 -3.25 -22.84 -23.68
N THR A 195 -4.25 -22.71 -24.55
CA THR A 195 -5.06 -21.48 -24.71
C THR A 195 -6.45 -21.56 -24.07
N ALA A 196 -6.75 -22.65 -23.34
CA ALA A 196 -8.06 -22.89 -22.73
C ALA A 196 -8.49 -21.76 -21.75
N ASP A 197 -9.81 -21.60 -21.56
CA ASP A 197 -10.42 -20.59 -20.67
C ASP A 197 -9.81 -20.58 -19.26
N ARG A 198 -9.49 -21.76 -18.73
CA ARG A 198 -8.86 -21.91 -17.40
C ARG A 198 -7.47 -21.28 -17.32
N VAL A 199 -6.69 -21.31 -18.40
CA VAL A 199 -5.34 -20.72 -18.46
C VAL A 199 -5.46 -19.20 -18.52
N ILE A 200 -6.38 -18.69 -19.35
CA ILE A 200 -6.70 -17.26 -19.43
C ILE A 200 -7.17 -16.74 -18.05
N SER A 201 -8.06 -17.49 -17.38
CA SER A 201 -8.56 -17.17 -16.04
C SER A 201 -7.43 -17.16 -14.99
N ALA A 202 -6.46 -18.08 -15.10
CA ALA A 202 -5.30 -18.11 -14.22
C ALA A 202 -4.35 -16.93 -14.44
N VAL A 203 -4.12 -16.51 -15.67
CA VAL A 203 -3.36 -15.28 -15.94
C VAL A 203 -4.09 -14.06 -15.36
N LEU A 204 -5.40 -13.97 -15.53
CA LEU A 204 -6.21 -12.89 -14.96
C LEU A 204 -6.17 -12.88 -13.43
N SER A 205 -6.16 -14.03 -12.77
CA SER A 205 -6.10 -14.09 -11.30
C SER A 205 -4.74 -13.62 -10.76
N VAL A 206 -3.64 -13.95 -11.45
CA VAL A 206 -2.31 -13.45 -11.12
C VAL A 206 -2.23 -11.93 -11.33
N ILE A 207 -2.82 -11.41 -12.42
CA ILE A 207 -2.94 -9.95 -12.61
C ILE A 207 -3.71 -9.31 -11.44
N CYS A 208 -4.86 -9.87 -11.05
CA CYS A 208 -5.65 -9.34 -9.94
C CYS A 208 -4.90 -9.38 -8.60
N TYR A 209 -4.14 -10.45 -8.35
CA TYR A 209 -3.26 -10.55 -7.19
C TYR A 209 -2.19 -9.44 -7.21
N ASN A 210 -1.49 -9.25 -8.33
CA ASN A 210 -0.46 -8.22 -8.45
C ASN A 210 -1.02 -6.80 -8.35
N LEU A 211 -2.21 -6.54 -8.92
CA LEU A 211 -2.91 -5.26 -8.78
C LEU A 211 -3.23 -4.96 -7.32
N LEU A 212 -3.73 -5.95 -6.57
CA LEU A 212 -4.04 -5.80 -5.16
C LEU A 212 -2.79 -5.66 -4.28
N SER A 213 -1.70 -6.34 -4.66
CA SER A 213 -0.39 -6.24 -4.02
C SER A 213 0.40 -4.98 -4.44
N LEU A 214 -0.15 -4.15 -5.33
CA LEU A 214 0.47 -2.95 -5.91
C LEU A 214 1.77 -3.24 -6.71
N GLU A 215 1.94 -4.47 -7.20
CA GLU A 215 3.05 -4.89 -8.06
C GLU A 215 2.73 -4.63 -9.54
N PHE A 216 2.61 -3.35 -9.89
CA PHE A 216 2.12 -2.88 -11.18
C PHE A 216 2.96 -3.31 -12.38
N ASP A 217 4.28 -3.42 -12.22
CA ASP A 217 5.18 -3.89 -13.29
C ASP A 217 4.93 -5.36 -13.62
N GLN A 218 4.75 -6.19 -12.60
CA GLN A 218 4.41 -7.61 -12.77
C GLN A 218 3.00 -7.77 -13.38
N ALA A 219 2.03 -6.97 -12.91
CA ALA A 219 0.70 -6.95 -13.52
C ALA A 219 0.75 -6.62 -15.02
N ARG A 220 1.64 -5.70 -15.43
CA ARG A 220 1.84 -5.34 -16.85
C ARG A 220 2.46 -6.50 -17.65
N LEU A 221 3.47 -7.18 -17.12
CA LEU A 221 4.08 -8.35 -17.75
C LEU A 221 3.04 -9.45 -18.01
N HIS A 222 2.17 -9.74 -17.05
CA HIS A 222 1.10 -10.72 -17.24
C HIS A 222 -0.03 -10.23 -18.16
N LEU A 223 -0.27 -8.92 -18.24
CA LEU A 223 -1.23 -8.36 -19.20
C LEU A 223 -0.72 -8.50 -20.65
N ASP A 224 0.57 -8.26 -20.88
CA ASP A 224 1.22 -8.60 -22.15
C ASP A 224 1.08 -10.10 -22.41
N GLY A 225 1.33 -10.89 -21.35
CA GLY A 225 1.02 -12.32 -21.19
C GLY A 225 -0.28 -12.76 -21.86
N LEU A 226 -1.33 -12.19 -21.31
CA LEU A 226 -2.71 -12.40 -21.68
C LEU A 226 -2.97 -12.00 -23.14
N GLY A 227 -2.39 -10.89 -23.59
CA GLY A 227 -2.51 -10.39 -24.96
C GLY A 227 -2.05 -11.41 -25.99
N SER A 228 -0.84 -11.95 -25.86
CA SER A 228 -0.35 -12.93 -26.86
C SER A 228 -1.09 -14.26 -26.74
N LEU A 229 -1.60 -14.63 -25.56
CA LEU A 229 -2.40 -15.84 -25.38
C LEU A 229 -3.74 -15.74 -26.13
N ILE A 230 -4.42 -14.60 -26.03
CA ILE A 230 -5.69 -14.33 -26.73
C ILE A 230 -5.47 -14.20 -28.23
N ALA A 231 -4.43 -13.47 -28.66
CA ALA A 231 -4.08 -13.36 -30.08
C ALA A 231 -3.82 -14.74 -30.70
N ALA A 232 -3.02 -15.57 -30.02
CA ALA A 232 -2.75 -16.93 -30.46
C ALA A 232 -4.03 -17.75 -30.64
N ARG A 233 -4.96 -17.66 -29.67
CA ARG A 233 -6.24 -18.40 -29.67
C ARG A 233 -7.18 -18.04 -30.85
N GLY A 234 -6.97 -16.90 -31.50
CA GLY A 234 -7.85 -16.40 -32.55
C GLY A 234 -8.63 -15.16 -32.12
N GLU A 235 -7.95 -14.24 -31.42
CA GLU A 235 -8.48 -12.96 -30.95
C GLU A 235 -9.59 -13.07 -29.89
N ILE A 236 -10.03 -11.91 -29.39
CA ILE A 236 -11.09 -11.82 -28.37
C ILE A 236 -12.43 -12.43 -28.86
N ALA A 237 -12.67 -12.45 -30.17
CA ALA A 237 -13.86 -13.03 -30.78
C ALA A 237 -13.95 -14.56 -30.57
N SER A 238 -12.82 -15.24 -30.38
CA SER A 238 -12.78 -16.67 -30.05
C SER A 238 -13.45 -17.01 -28.71
N LEU A 239 -13.60 -16.01 -27.82
CA LEU A 239 -14.20 -16.17 -26.49
C LEU A 239 -15.70 -15.88 -26.46
N LYS A 240 -16.38 -15.72 -27.61
CA LYS A 240 -17.79 -15.29 -27.70
C LYS A 240 -18.78 -16.11 -26.86
N ASN A 241 -18.46 -17.38 -26.57
CA ASN A 241 -19.32 -18.27 -25.78
C ASN A 241 -19.11 -18.14 -24.26
N ASN A 242 -18.13 -17.34 -23.81
CA ASN A 242 -17.81 -17.14 -22.40
C ASN A 242 -17.88 -15.65 -22.04
N ASN A 243 -19.10 -15.18 -21.73
CA ASN A 243 -19.38 -13.78 -21.42
C ASN A 243 -18.65 -13.29 -20.16
N GLU A 244 -18.55 -14.13 -19.13
CA GLU A 244 -17.86 -13.77 -17.88
C GLU A 244 -16.37 -13.52 -18.15
N LEU A 245 -15.70 -14.43 -18.86
CA LEU A 245 -14.28 -14.28 -19.18
C LEU A 245 -14.00 -13.04 -20.05
N ARG A 246 -14.89 -12.75 -21.02
CA ARG A 246 -14.80 -11.52 -21.83
C ARG A 246 -14.93 -10.26 -20.98
N LEU A 247 -15.85 -10.25 -20.01
CA LEU A 247 -15.99 -9.14 -19.08
C LEU A 247 -14.77 -9.00 -18.15
N MET A 248 -14.22 -10.11 -17.66
CA MET A 248 -12.99 -10.10 -16.85
C MET A 248 -11.82 -9.46 -17.59
N ILE A 249 -11.59 -9.88 -18.84
CA ILE A 249 -10.53 -9.32 -19.70
C ILE A 249 -10.77 -7.83 -19.92
N PHE A 250 -11.99 -7.45 -20.29
CA PHE A 250 -12.38 -6.05 -20.50
C PHE A 250 -12.14 -5.18 -19.26
N TRP A 251 -12.49 -5.68 -18.07
CA TRP A 251 -12.35 -4.92 -16.82
C TRP A 251 -10.89 -4.75 -16.39
N VAL A 252 -10.08 -5.81 -16.55
CA VAL A 252 -8.64 -5.74 -16.29
C VAL A 252 -7.98 -4.78 -17.26
N ASP A 253 -8.30 -4.86 -18.55
CA ASP A 253 -7.76 -3.96 -19.59
C ASP A 253 -8.08 -2.49 -19.29
N VAL A 254 -9.35 -2.16 -18.98
CA VAL A 254 -9.76 -0.81 -18.60
C VAL A 254 -9.07 -0.33 -17.32
N THR A 255 -8.89 -1.21 -16.34
CA THR A 255 -8.17 -0.89 -15.10
C THR A 255 -6.72 -0.51 -15.40
N MET A 256 -6.07 -1.23 -16.31
CA MET A 256 -4.70 -0.97 -16.73
C MET A 256 -4.59 0.32 -17.56
N CYS A 257 -5.58 0.61 -18.40
CA CYS A 257 -5.68 1.89 -19.12
C CYS A 257 -5.75 3.08 -18.15
N LEU A 258 -6.60 2.98 -17.12
CA LEU A 258 -6.71 3.98 -16.07
C LEU A 258 -5.43 4.09 -15.23
N LEU A 259 -4.65 3.01 -15.05
CA LEU A 259 -3.43 3.06 -14.23
C LEU A 259 -2.26 3.71 -14.97
N PHE A 260 -2.18 3.48 -16.28
CA PHE A 260 -1.01 3.83 -17.07
C PHE A 260 -1.28 4.82 -18.20
N ASN A 261 -2.50 5.33 -18.29
CA ASN A 261 -2.94 6.24 -19.34
C ASN A 261 -2.66 5.69 -20.75
N THR A 262 -2.98 4.42 -20.97
CA THR A 262 -2.79 3.70 -22.24
C THR A 262 -4.11 3.46 -22.96
N SER A 263 -4.07 3.27 -24.28
CA SER A 263 -5.24 2.86 -25.05
C SER A 263 -5.66 1.42 -24.72
N PRO A 264 -6.99 1.12 -24.73
CA PRO A 264 -7.49 -0.24 -24.57
C PRO A 264 -6.93 -1.18 -25.62
N ARG A 265 -6.64 -2.42 -25.22
CA ARG A 265 -6.13 -3.47 -26.12
C ARG A 265 -7.25 -4.14 -26.90
N TYR A 266 -8.44 -4.19 -26.32
CA TYR A 266 -9.59 -4.89 -26.90
C TYR A 266 -10.74 -3.92 -27.17
N SER A 267 -11.54 -4.23 -28.18
CA SER A 267 -12.77 -3.49 -28.48
C SER A 267 -13.80 -3.64 -27.36
N LEU A 268 -14.65 -2.62 -27.21
CA LEU A 268 -15.75 -2.62 -26.24
C LEU A 268 -16.72 -3.79 -26.54
N PRO A 269 -17.05 -4.66 -25.56
CA PRO A 269 -18.02 -5.74 -25.75
C PRO A 269 -19.46 -5.18 -25.75
N LEU A 270 -19.90 -4.67 -26.90
CA LEU A 270 -21.20 -4.01 -27.08
C LEU A 270 -22.39 -4.93 -26.78
N ASP A 271 -22.24 -6.24 -26.98
CA ASP A 271 -23.25 -7.25 -26.67
C ASP A 271 -23.41 -7.53 -25.17
N LEU A 272 -22.42 -7.16 -24.36
CA LEU A 272 -22.42 -7.37 -22.90
C LEU A 272 -22.55 -6.07 -22.11
N THR A 273 -22.57 -4.92 -22.79
CA THR A 273 -22.64 -3.60 -22.16
C THR A 273 -23.98 -2.93 -22.48
N PRO A 274 -24.58 -2.19 -21.52
CA PRO A 274 -25.80 -1.45 -21.80
C PRO A 274 -25.62 -0.48 -22.97
N ALA A 275 -26.65 -0.33 -23.79
CA ALA A 275 -26.71 0.64 -24.90
C ALA A 275 -26.83 2.11 -24.41
N MET A 276 -26.14 2.46 -23.33
CA MET A 276 -26.20 3.78 -22.68
C MET A 276 -25.57 4.90 -23.51
N PHE A 277 -24.88 4.56 -24.59
CA PHE A 277 -24.13 5.53 -25.36
C PHE A 277 -24.49 5.43 -26.84
N PRO A 278 -25.29 6.37 -27.37
CA PRO A 278 -25.66 6.38 -28.77
C PRO A 278 -24.42 6.44 -29.66
N MET A 279 -24.37 5.61 -30.70
CA MET A 279 -23.37 5.67 -31.78
C MET A 279 -23.73 6.80 -32.77
N GLY A 280 -23.90 8.03 -32.28
CA GLY A 280 -24.37 9.17 -33.09
C GLY A 280 -23.94 10.54 -32.53
N PRO A 281 -24.16 11.64 -33.29
CA PRO A 281 -23.77 12.98 -32.87
C PRO A 281 -24.38 13.34 -31.51
N CYS A 282 -23.56 13.98 -30.68
CA CYS A 282 -23.81 14.29 -29.27
C CYS A 282 -25.25 14.81 -29.07
N PRO A 283 -26.12 14.10 -28.34
CA PRO A 283 -27.39 14.69 -27.94
C PRO A 283 -27.06 15.76 -26.90
N SER A 284 -27.06 17.02 -27.32
CA SER A 284 -27.05 18.19 -26.42
C SER A 284 -28.22 18.20 -25.43
N LYS A 285 -29.22 17.34 -25.64
CA LYS A 285 -30.34 17.11 -24.74
C LYS A 285 -29.87 16.43 -23.44
N GLY A 286 -29.81 17.20 -22.37
CA GLY A 286 -29.56 16.70 -21.00
C GLY A 286 -28.18 17.02 -20.42
N LEU A 287 -27.30 17.69 -21.18
CA LEU A 287 -26.04 18.19 -20.65
C LEU A 287 -26.26 19.44 -19.77
N PRO A 288 -25.46 19.62 -18.70
CA PRO A 288 -25.43 20.87 -17.95
C PRO A 288 -25.09 22.04 -18.85
N ARG A 289 -25.80 23.17 -18.70
CA ARG A 289 -25.65 24.35 -19.56
C ARG A 289 -24.19 24.81 -19.76
N PRO A 290 -23.33 24.87 -18.73
CA PRO A 290 -21.95 25.29 -18.93
C PRO A 290 -21.15 24.33 -19.84
N LEU A 291 -21.27 23.02 -19.60
CA LEU A 291 -20.64 22.00 -20.44
C LEU A 291 -21.22 22.02 -21.85
N SER A 292 -22.54 22.13 -22.00
CA SER A 292 -23.17 22.18 -23.32
C SER A 292 -22.65 23.34 -24.18
N ARG A 293 -22.43 24.52 -23.59
CA ARG A 293 -21.92 25.69 -24.32
C ARG A 293 -20.46 25.54 -24.73
N ILE A 294 -19.60 25.09 -23.80
CA ILE A 294 -18.19 24.83 -24.09
C ILE A 294 -18.04 23.77 -25.19
N LEU A 295 -18.81 22.68 -25.12
CA LEU A 295 -18.78 21.60 -26.11
C LEU A 295 -19.38 22.01 -27.47
N THR A 296 -20.34 22.93 -27.49
CA THR A 296 -20.88 23.48 -28.74
C THR A 296 -19.85 24.36 -29.44
N ALA A 297 -19.11 25.17 -28.69
CA ALA A 297 -17.98 25.93 -29.22
C ALA A 297 -16.91 24.99 -29.81
N ALA A 298 -16.64 23.88 -29.12
CA ALA A 298 -15.69 22.87 -29.61
C ALA A 298 -16.10 22.17 -30.91
N GLY A 299 -17.40 21.97 -31.13
CA GLY A 299 -17.91 21.35 -32.36
C GLY A 299 -17.88 22.29 -33.57
N ALA A 300 -17.80 23.61 -33.36
CA ALA A 300 -17.77 24.61 -34.42
C ALA A 300 -16.34 24.86 -34.94
N GLU A 301 -15.32 24.71 -34.09
CA GLU A 301 -13.91 24.79 -34.46
C GLU A 301 -13.44 23.44 -35.03
N GLY A 302 -13.57 23.25 -36.34
CA GLY A 302 -13.07 22.02 -36.99
C GLY A 302 -11.56 21.82 -36.74
N GLY A 303 -11.16 20.62 -36.30
CA GLY A 303 -9.74 20.24 -36.15
C GLY A 303 -9.23 19.92 -34.74
N VAL A 304 -10.10 19.84 -33.73
CA VAL A 304 -9.69 19.60 -32.32
C VAL A 304 -9.10 18.19 -32.12
N GLN A 305 -7.90 18.11 -31.51
CA GLN A 305 -7.22 16.84 -31.18
C GLN A 305 -7.99 15.95 -30.18
N LEU A 306 -9.02 16.51 -29.54
CA LEU A 306 -9.83 15.90 -28.47
C LEU A 306 -11.33 15.80 -28.83
N ALA A 307 -11.64 15.60 -30.12
CA ALA A 307 -13.01 15.56 -30.63
C ALA A 307 -13.92 14.48 -29.99
N HIS A 308 -13.36 13.47 -29.31
CA HIS A 308 -14.13 12.43 -28.61
C HIS A 308 -14.58 12.84 -27.19
N ILE A 309 -13.97 13.86 -26.59
CA ILE A 309 -14.28 14.32 -25.22
C ILE A 309 -15.74 14.75 -25.04
N PRO A 310 -16.38 15.51 -25.97
CA PRO A 310 -17.80 15.83 -25.87
C PRO A 310 -18.71 14.61 -25.67
N ALA A 311 -18.45 13.52 -26.41
CA ALA A 311 -19.21 12.28 -26.27
C ALA A 311 -18.95 11.60 -24.92
N CYS A 312 -17.73 11.67 -24.40
CA CYS A 312 -17.39 11.17 -23.07
C CYS A 312 -18.07 11.98 -21.97
N VAL A 313 -18.19 13.31 -22.11
CA VAL A 313 -18.92 14.16 -21.15
C VAL A 313 -20.40 13.81 -21.12
N ALA A 314 -21.03 13.62 -22.28
CA ALA A 314 -22.43 13.17 -22.34
C ALA A 314 -22.62 11.80 -21.68
N GLY A 315 -21.70 10.87 -21.93
CA GLY A 315 -21.66 9.57 -21.27
C GLY A 315 -21.52 9.68 -19.75
N LEU A 316 -20.61 10.55 -19.27
CA LEU A 316 -20.43 10.83 -17.85
C LEU A 316 -21.72 11.35 -17.21
N SER A 317 -22.40 12.31 -17.84
CA SER A 317 -23.69 12.83 -17.34
C SER A 317 -24.73 11.72 -17.20
N GLN A 318 -24.87 10.83 -18.18
CA GLN A 318 -25.82 9.72 -18.13
C GLN A 318 -25.46 8.71 -17.02
N VAL A 319 -24.18 8.37 -16.87
CA VAL A 319 -23.72 7.47 -15.80
C VAL A 319 -23.96 8.10 -14.43
N ALA A 320 -23.64 9.38 -14.24
CA ALA A 320 -23.89 10.09 -12.98
C ALA A 320 -25.37 10.12 -12.63
N LEU A 321 -26.25 10.49 -13.56
CA LEU A 321 -27.71 10.50 -13.36
C LEU A 321 -28.26 9.10 -13.03
N THR A 322 -27.75 8.07 -13.69
CA THR A 322 -28.15 6.69 -13.42
C THR A 322 -27.74 6.28 -12.00
N ILE A 323 -26.50 6.58 -11.59
CA ILE A 323 -26.01 6.28 -10.24
C ILE A 323 -26.82 7.05 -9.19
N GLU A 324 -27.10 8.34 -9.39
CA GLU A 324 -27.93 9.13 -8.48
C GLU A 324 -29.35 8.57 -8.34
N SER A 325 -29.99 8.22 -9.45
CA SER A 325 -31.33 7.61 -9.43
C SER A 325 -31.33 6.29 -8.67
N GLU A 326 -30.30 5.46 -8.84
CA GLU A 326 -30.19 4.19 -8.14
C GLU A 326 -29.83 4.35 -6.67
N LEU A 327 -29.00 5.35 -6.32
CA LEU A 327 -28.72 5.70 -4.93
C LEU A 327 -29.99 6.16 -4.21
N ALA A 328 -30.87 6.92 -4.87
CA ALA A 328 -32.14 7.33 -4.29
C ALA A 328 -33.06 6.14 -3.94
N VAL A 329 -32.96 5.04 -4.70
CA VAL A 329 -33.78 3.83 -4.49
C VAL A 329 -33.11 2.84 -3.53
N ARG A 330 -31.80 2.63 -3.67
CA ARG A 330 -31.05 1.53 -3.02
C ARG A 330 -30.17 2.00 -1.86
N GLY A 331 -29.96 3.31 -1.72
CA GLY A 331 -29.00 3.88 -0.77
C GLY A 331 -27.59 3.33 -0.96
N ASP A 332 -26.83 3.25 0.14
CA ASP A 332 -25.43 2.77 0.14
C ASP A 332 -25.27 1.32 -0.32
N ALA A 333 -26.35 0.52 -0.40
CA ALA A 333 -26.28 -0.84 -0.91
C ALA A 333 -25.87 -0.90 -2.39
N LEU A 334 -26.07 0.17 -3.17
CA LEU A 334 -25.62 0.28 -4.55
C LEU A 334 -24.11 0.05 -4.68
N TRP A 335 -23.31 0.56 -3.74
CA TRP A 335 -21.86 0.48 -3.78
C TRP A 335 -21.33 -0.95 -3.66
N ASN A 336 -22.15 -1.89 -3.20
CA ASN A 336 -21.81 -3.32 -3.15
C ASN A 336 -22.17 -4.08 -4.45
N ASP A 337 -22.85 -3.43 -5.40
CA ASP A 337 -23.19 -3.99 -6.70
C ASP A 337 -22.17 -3.56 -7.76
N GLU A 338 -20.98 -4.14 -7.63
CA GLU A 338 -19.81 -3.83 -8.45
C GLU A 338 -20.06 -4.13 -9.93
N ILE A 339 -20.85 -5.17 -10.26
CA ILE A 339 -21.20 -5.54 -11.64
C ILE A 339 -22.08 -4.46 -12.26
N PHE A 340 -23.14 -4.04 -11.57
CA PHE A 340 -24.02 -2.97 -12.06
C PHE A 340 -23.24 -1.68 -12.37
N LEU A 341 -22.38 -1.26 -11.45
CA LEU A 341 -21.57 -0.04 -11.59
C LEU A 341 -20.49 -0.20 -12.67
N GLY A 342 -19.77 -1.33 -12.68
CA GLY A 342 -18.70 -1.62 -13.63
C GLY A 342 -19.17 -1.70 -15.08
N LEU A 343 -20.37 -2.25 -15.33
CA LEU A 343 -20.99 -2.28 -16.67
C LEU A 343 -21.33 -0.90 -17.23
N ARG A 344 -21.34 0.15 -16.40
CA ARG A 344 -21.66 1.54 -16.80
C ARG A 344 -20.43 2.43 -16.80
N ILE A 345 -19.56 2.27 -15.81
CA ILE A 345 -18.33 3.06 -15.65
C ILE A 345 -17.23 2.59 -16.59
N ASN A 346 -17.00 1.28 -16.74
CA ASN A 346 -15.89 0.78 -17.56
C ASN A 346 -16.04 1.10 -19.05
N PRO A 347 -17.24 1.07 -19.67
CA PRO A 347 -17.42 1.50 -21.06
C PRO A 347 -17.15 2.99 -21.31
N LEU A 348 -17.40 3.84 -20.31
CA LEU A 348 -17.03 5.26 -20.37
C LEU A 348 -15.51 5.41 -20.32
N ALA A 349 -14.84 4.72 -19.39
CA ALA A 349 -13.38 4.72 -19.29
C ALA A 349 -12.74 4.20 -20.59
N HIS A 350 -13.21 3.08 -21.13
CA HIS A 350 -12.72 2.52 -22.41
C HIS A 350 -12.71 3.57 -23.53
N ARG A 351 -13.84 4.25 -23.75
CA ARG A 351 -13.93 5.33 -24.75
C ARG A 351 -13.02 6.51 -24.49
N LEU A 352 -12.85 6.88 -23.24
CA LEU A 352 -11.99 7.99 -22.85
C LEU A 352 -10.53 7.74 -23.24
N PHE A 353 -10.09 6.48 -23.14
CA PHE A 353 -8.71 6.06 -23.45
C PHE A 353 -8.51 5.53 -24.87
N ASP A 354 -9.57 5.29 -25.66
CA ASP A 354 -9.47 4.82 -27.05
C ASP A 354 -8.46 5.65 -27.88
N HIS A 355 -8.32 6.94 -27.57
CA HIS A 355 -7.42 7.90 -28.23
C HIS A 355 -6.24 8.37 -27.35
N ALA A 356 -5.93 7.68 -26.24
CA ALA A 356 -4.96 8.14 -25.23
C ALA A 356 -3.56 8.44 -25.79
N GLY A 357 -3.10 7.66 -26.78
CA GLY A 357 -1.78 7.81 -27.41
C GLY A 357 -1.54 9.12 -28.15
N GLN A 358 -2.58 9.93 -28.40
CA GLN A 358 -2.48 11.22 -29.11
C GLN A 358 -2.27 12.41 -28.16
N THR A 359 -2.44 12.23 -26.85
CA THR A 359 -2.57 13.34 -25.88
C THR A 359 -1.31 13.67 -25.09
N THR A 360 -0.30 12.80 -25.08
CA THR A 360 0.82 12.88 -24.10
C THR A 360 2.04 13.70 -24.56
N ARG A 361 2.03 14.34 -25.74
CA ARG A 361 3.24 15.04 -26.27
C ARG A 361 3.01 16.35 -27.04
N THR A 362 1.80 16.87 -27.15
CA THR A 362 1.53 18.10 -27.92
C THR A 362 1.33 19.29 -26.99
N ARG A 363 2.03 20.42 -27.27
CA ARG A 363 1.65 21.73 -26.70
C ARG A 363 0.22 22.02 -27.12
N PHE A 364 -0.63 22.43 -26.18
CA PHE A 364 -2.00 22.84 -26.48
C PHE A 364 -1.98 23.97 -27.51
N SER A 365 -2.66 23.74 -28.64
CA SER A 365 -2.72 24.69 -29.75
C SER A 365 -3.73 25.81 -29.51
N SER A 366 -4.70 25.60 -28.63
CA SER A 366 -5.78 26.53 -28.32
C SER A 366 -6.21 26.48 -26.86
N HIS A 367 -6.83 27.55 -26.37
CA HIS A 367 -7.51 27.61 -25.07
C HIS A 367 -8.56 26.50 -24.92
N LEU A 368 -9.23 26.15 -26.02
CA LEU A 368 -10.22 25.07 -26.04
C LEU A 368 -9.57 23.69 -25.83
N ASP A 369 -8.39 23.43 -26.40
CA ASP A 369 -7.64 22.18 -26.17
C ASP A 369 -7.28 22.05 -24.69
N HIS A 370 -6.88 23.14 -24.04
CA HIS A 370 -6.60 23.18 -22.59
C HIS A 370 -7.84 22.84 -21.75
N LEU A 371 -8.99 23.44 -22.08
CA LEU A 371 -10.27 23.15 -21.42
C LEU A 371 -10.68 21.68 -21.58
N LEU A 372 -10.60 21.14 -22.79
CA LEU A 372 -10.98 19.75 -23.07
C LEU A 372 -10.03 18.75 -22.41
N ALA A 373 -8.73 19.05 -22.34
CA ALA A 373 -7.75 18.24 -21.62
C ALA A 373 -7.99 18.28 -20.10
N SER A 374 -8.32 19.44 -19.54
CA SER A 374 -8.71 19.58 -18.13
C SER A 374 -9.98 18.78 -17.82
N ILE A 375 -11.00 18.87 -18.69
CA ILE A 375 -12.23 18.08 -18.56
C ILE A 375 -11.92 16.58 -18.65
N ARG A 376 -11.07 16.16 -19.60
CA ARG A 376 -10.65 14.76 -19.74
C ARG A 376 -10.06 14.23 -18.43
N LEU A 377 -9.10 14.94 -17.84
CA LEU A 377 -8.51 14.57 -16.54
C LEU A 377 -9.56 14.56 -15.43
N GLY A 378 -10.48 15.52 -15.42
CA GLY A 378 -11.62 15.55 -14.51
C GLY A 378 -12.51 14.31 -14.59
N ILE A 379 -12.82 13.85 -15.81
CA ILE A 379 -13.58 12.61 -16.04
C ILE A 379 -12.80 11.42 -15.47
N ILE A 380 -11.48 11.33 -15.68
CA ILE A 380 -10.64 10.26 -15.12
C ILE A 380 -10.70 10.27 -13.60
N VAL A 381 -10.52 11.43 -12.96
CA VAL A 381 -10.58 11.60 -11.50
C VAL A 381 -11.95 11.17 -10.98
N TRP A 382 -13.04 11.57 -11.64
CA TRP A 382 -14.39 11.17 -11.29
C TRP A 382 -14.60 9.65 -11.41
N ILE A 383 -14.13 9.03 -12.50
CA ILE A 383 -14.22 7.58 -12.71
C ILE A 383 -13.46 6.84 -11.60
N ILE A 384 -12.24 7.27 -11.30
CA ILE A 384 -11.44 6.69 -10.23
C ILE A 384 -12.18 6.81 -8.90
N TRP A 385 -12.69 8.00 -8.58
CA TRP A 385 -13.44 8.23 -7.36
C TRP A 385 -14.66 7.29 -7.25
N ALA A 386 -15.48 7.19 -8.31
CA ALA A 386 -16.65 6.30 -8.33
C ALA A 386 -16.26 4.82 -8.20
N LYS A 387 -15.19 4.39 -8.88
CA LYS A 387 -14.68 3.01 -8.77
C LYS A 387 -14.13 2.71 -7.37
N ARG A 388 -13.56 3.69 -6.67
CA ARG A 388 -13.12 3.52 -5.28
C ARG A 388 -14.28 3.39 -4.30
N MET A 389 -15.39 4.08 -4.53
CA MET A 389 -16.61 3.91 -3.74
C MET A 389 -17.13 2.48 -3.78
N CYS A 390 -17.02 1.80 -4.93
CA CYS A 390 -17.33 0.37 -5.08
C CYS A 390 -16.11 -0.57 -4.97
N ARG A 391 -14.98 -0.10 -4.43
CA ARG A 391 -13.75 -0.89 -4.20
C ARG A 391 -13.18 -1.58 -5.45
N SER A 392 -13.51 -1.12 -6.65
CA SER A 392 -13.08 -1.73 -7.92
C SER A 392 -11.85 -1.04 -8.54
N TRP A 393 -11.05 -0.35 -7.71
CA TRP A 393 -9.89 0.42 -8.16
C TRP A 393 -8.67 0.23 -7.25
N PRO A 394 -7.54 -0.29 -7.78
CA PRO A 394 -6.35 -0.56 -6.99
C PRO A 394 -5.41 0.65 -6.80
N GLY A 395 -5.56 1.71 -7.60
CA GLY A 395 -4.63 2.85 -7.63
C GLY A 395 -5.02 4.04 -6.74
N SER A 396 -4.18 5.08 -6.78
CA SER A 396 -4.45 6.38 -6.17
C SER A 396 -4.91 7.40 -7.24
N PRO A 397 -5.89 8.28 -6.96
CA PRO A 397 -6.24 9.39 -7.86
C PRO A 397 -5.07 10.38 -8.04
N MET A 398 -4.06 10.31 -7.18
CA MET A 398 -2.85 11.13 -7.27
C MET A 398 -2.03 10.94 -8.55
N ALA A 399 -2.32 9.92 -9.35
CA ALA A 399 -1.75 9.79 -10.68
C ALA A 399 -2.20 10.91 -11.65
N TYR A 400 -3.33 11.57 -11.39
CA TYR A 400 -3.93 12.57 -12.30
C TYR A 400 -4.22 13.92 -11.65
N VAL A 401 -4.45 13.94 -10.32
CA VAL A 401 -4.80 15.17 -9.60
C VAL A 401 -3.73 16.28 -9.71
N PRO A 402 -2.41 16.01 -9.57
CA PRO A 402 -1.40 17.05 -9.69
C PRO A 402 -1.41 17.74 -11.06
N GLU A 403 -1.44 16.95 -12.15
CA GLU A 403 -1.49 17.48 -13.52
C GLU A 403 -2.75 18.34 -13.74
N LEU A 404 -3.91 17.87 -13.26
CA LEU A 404 -5.14 18.65 -13.36
C LEU A 404 -5.05 19.95 -12.56
N LEU A 405 -4.51 19.94 -11.34
CA LEU A 405 -4.37 21.16 -10.54
C LEU A 405 -3.40 22.16 -11.16
N ASP A 406 -2.31 21.70 -11.75
CA ASP A 406 -1.37 22.55 -12.49
C ASP A 406 -2.10 23.25 -13.65
N MET A 407 -2.91 22.50 -14.42
CA MET A 407 -3.72 23.06 -15.52
C MET A 407 -4.80 24.04 -15.04
N LEU A 408 -5.44 23.77 -13.89
CA LEU A 408 -6.45 24.65 -13.30
C LEU A 408 -5.85 25.94 -12.70
N SER A 409 -4.55 25.93 -12.39
CA SER A 409 -3.83 27.06 -11.81
C SER A 409 -3.31 28.06 -12.86
N MET A 410 -3.34 27.71 -14.15
CA MET A 410 -2.94 28.60 -15.24
C MET A 410 -4.01 29.67 -15.52
N GLU A 411 -4.02 30.74 -14.73
CA GLU A 411 -5.09 31.75 -14.70
C GLU A 411 -5.42 32.36 -16.07
N SER A 412 -4.43 32.58 -16.94
CA SER A 412 -4.62 33.11 -18.30
C SER A 412 -5.54 32.24 -19.16
N GLU A 413 -5.57 30.93 -18.90
CA GLU A 413 -6.41 29.95 -19.59
C GLU A 413 -7.81 29.82 -18.97
N TRP A 414 -8.15 30.57 -17.93
CA TRP A 414 -9.48 30.55 -17.28
C TRP A 414 -10.06 31.96 -17.10
N THR A 415 -9.37 32.97 -17.62
CA THR A 415 -9.75 34.39 -17.55
C THR A 415 -9.94 35.04 -18.92
N ALA A 416 -9.69 34.32 -20.02
CA ALA A 416 -9.79 34.88 -21.37
C ALA A 416 -11.15 35.58 -21.59
N ASP A 417 -11.09 36.87 -21.92
CA ASP A 417 -12.23 37.75 -22.18
C ASP A 417 -13.06 37.20 -23.34
N THR A 418 -14.03 36.37 -23.02
CA THR A 418 -15.13 36.10 -23.93
C THR A 418 -16.02 37.33 -23.89
N ALA A 419 -16.05 38.10 -24.99
CA ALA A 419 -16.80 39.36 -25.16
C ALA A 419 -18.33 39.26 -24.93
N SER A 420 -18.82 38.13 -24.42
CA SER A 420 -20.17 37.95 -23.89
C SER A 420 -20.08 37.45 -22.45
N GLY A 421 -20.41 38.31 -21.48
CA GLY A 421 -20.28 38.04 -20.03
C GLY A 421 -21.01 36.79 -19.49
N GLY A 422 -21.71 36.03 -20.34
CA GLY A 422 -22.30 34.74 -19.98
C GLY A 422 -21.44 33.49 -20.27
N ALA A 423 -20.31 33.61 -20.98
CA ALA A 423 -19.40 32.49 -21.26
C ALA A 423 -18.29 32.35 -20.19
N SER A 424 -17.86 33.46 -19.58
CA SER A 424 -16.91 33.48 -18.46
C SER A 424 -17.43 32.72 -17.22
N ASP A 425 -18.71 32.92 -16.87
CA ASP A 425 -19.39 32.22 -15.77
C ASP A 425 -19.46 30.69 -15.97
N ASP A 426 -19.63 30.26 -17.23
CA ASP A 426 -19.73 28.85 -17.59
C ASP A 426 -18.36 28.14 -17.47
N VAL A 427 -17.29 28.79 -17.95
CA VAL A 427 -15.91 28.32 -17.82
C VAL A 427 -15.51 28.22 -16.34
N LEU A 428 -15.81 29.24 -15.53
CA LEU A 428 -15.56 29.21 -14.09
C LEU A 428 -16.38 28.14 -13.37
N SER A 429 -17.62 27.88 -13.82
CA SER A 429 -18.43 26.81 -13.24
C SER A 429 -17.81 25.42 -13.50
N VAL A 430 -17.16 25.23 -14.64
CA VAL A 430 -16.42 23.99 -14.94
C VAL A 430 -15.12 23.91 -14.13
N ARG A 431 -14.34 25.00 -14.05
CA ARG A 431 -13.13 25.07 -13.20
C ARG A 431 -13.44 24.71 -11.76
N LEU A 432 -14.49 25.31 -11.21
CA LEU A 432 -14.97 25.07 -9.85
C LEU A 432 -15.36 23.60 -9.63
N TRP A 433 -16.07 22.97 -10.58
CA TRP A 433 -16.40 21.55 -10.51
C TRP A 433 -15.15 20.67 -10.49
N LEU A 434 -14.18 20.92 -11.37
CA LEU A 434 -12.92 20.19 -11.43
C LEU A 434 -12.09 20.38 -10.15
N SER A 435 -12.00 21.61 -9.62
CA SER A 435 -11.32 21.91 -8.37
C SER A 435 -11.96 21.18 -7.19
N VAL A 436 -13.29 21.10 -7.12
CA VAL A 436 -13.99 20.31 -6.09
C VAL A 436 -13.69 18.82 -6.24
N LEU A 437 -13.67 18.27 -7.46
CA LEU A 437 -13.29 16.87 -7.71
C LEU A 437 -11.87 16.57 -7.23
N CYS A 438 -10.91 17.46 -7.49
CA CYS A 438 -9.55 17.36 -6.95
C CYS A 438 -9.57 17.38 -5.42
N GLY A 439 -10.27 18.35 -4.81
CA GLY A 439 -10.35 18.50 -3.36
C GLY A 439 -10.90 17.26 -2.64
N ILE A 440 -11.96 16.63 -3.17
CA ILE A 440 -12.52 15.39 -2.60
C ILE A 440 -11.68 14.16 -2.91
N SER A 441 -10.83 14.19 -3.94
CA SER A 441 -9.98 13.06 -4.34
C SER A 441 -8.61 13.08 -3.64
N SER A 442 -8.22 14.23 -3.09
CA SER A 442 -6.96 14.45 -2.37
C SER A 442 -7.03 14.09 -0.88
N ARG A 443 -5.88 13.66 -0.33
CA ARG A 443 -5.74 13.36 1.10
C ARG A 443 -5.88 14.63 1.95
N ARG A 444 -6.39 14.51 3.18
CA ARG A 444 -6.42 15.64 4.13
C ARG A 444 -4.99 16.12 4.44
N GLY A 445 -4.82 17.44 4.53
CA GLY A 445 -3.52 18.07 4.77
C GLY A 445 -2.51 17.92 3.62
N SER A 446 -2.92 17.40 2.46
CA SER A 446 -2.04 17.37 1.28
C SER A 446 -2.01 18.72 0.58
N ARG A 447 -0.86 19.04 -0.02
CA ARG A 447 -0.67 20.25 -0.84
C ARG A 447 -1.70 20.35 -1.95
N GLU A 448 -2.09 19.23 -2.55
CA GLU A 448 -3.07 19.18 -3.64
C GLU A 448 -4.47 19.55 -3.14
N ARG A 449 -4.84 19.13 -1.92
CA ARG A 449 -6.10 19.56 -1.31
C ARG A 449 -6.09 21.06 -1.00
N GLU A 450 -4.99 21.57 -0.48
CA GLU A 450 -4.83 23.02 -0.20
C GLU A 450 -4.90 23.85 -1.48
N THR A 451 -4.26 23.38 -2.56
CA THR A 451 -4.31 24.01 -3.88
C THR A 451 -5.74 24.01 -4.42
N ALA A 452 -6.43 22.87 -4.37
CA ALA A 452 -7.82 22.76 -4.76
C ALA A 452 -8.74 23.71 -3.98
N VAL A 453 -8.57 23.79 -2.65
CA VAL A 453 -9.34 24.72 -1.79
C VAL A 453 -9.05 26.18 -2.14
N SER A 454 -7.81 26.52 -2.45
CA SER A 454 -7.42 27.87 -2.87
C SER A 454 -8.11 28.27 -4.18
N LEU A 455 -8.09 27.37 -5.17
CA LEU A 455 -8.79 27.57 -6.45
C LEU A 455 -10.31 27.71 -6.26
N ILE A 456 -10.91 26.89 -5.38
CA ILE A 456 -12.34 27.00 -5.03
C ILE A 456 -12.64 28.39 -4.44
N ALA A 457 -11.83 28.87 -3.51
CA ALA A 457 -12.03 30.18 -2.89
C ALA A 457 -11.88 31.32 -3.92
N GLU A 458 -10.90 31.23 -4.82
CA GLU A 458 -10.72 32.17 -5.93
C GLU A 458 -11.96 32.24 -6.83
N ASP A 459 -12.45 31.10 -7.30
CA ASP A 459 -13.63 31.01 -8.17
C ASP A 459 -14.90 31.46 -7.44
N MET A 460 -15.01 31.23 -6.13
CA MET A 460 -16.11 31.74 -5.30
C MET A 460 -16.15 33.27 -5.29
N HIS A 461 -14.99 33.91 -5.10
CA HIS A 461 -14.87 35.36 -5.13
C HIS A 461 -15.25 35.92 -6.50
N ARG A 462 -14.75 35.31 -7.59
CA ARG A 462 -15.01 35.76 -8.97
C ARG A 462 -16.48 35.61 -9.38
N LEU A 463 -17.14 34.54 -8.94
CA LEU A 463 -18.57 34.32 -9.19
C LEU A 463 -19.49 35.16 -8.27
N SER A 464 -18.92 36.06 -7.45
CA SER A 464 -19.63 36.89 -6.46
C SER A 464 -20.47 36.06 -5.48
N ARG A 465 -20.00 34.86 -5.10
CA ARG A 465 -20.74 33.93 -4.23
C ARG A 465 -20.16 33.92 -2.82
N LYS A 466 -21.04 34.12 -1.84
CA LYS A 466 -20.65 34.23 -0.42
C LYS A 466 -20.82 32.94 0.36
N GLU A 467 -21.67 32.01 -0.09
CA GLU A 467 -22.07 30.84 0.67
C GLU A 467 -21.65 29.52 -0.02
N TRP A 468 -21.14 28.58 0.77
CA TRP A 468 -20.77 27.23 0.31
C TRP A 468 -21.95 26.45 -0.28
N SER A 469 -23.16 26.68 0.24
CA SER A 469 -24.39 26.06 -0.26
C SER A 469 -24.67 26.44 -1.72
N GLU A 470 -24.36 27.68 -2.11
CA GLU A 470 -24.53 28.17 -3.47
C GLU A 470 -23.47 27.60 -4.42
N VAL A 471 -22.24 27.44 -3.95
CA VAL A 471 -21.17 26.74 -4.67
C VAL A 471 -21.58 25.32 -4.99
N MET A 472 -21.99 24.56 -3.97
CA MET A 472 -22.38 23.17 -4.17
C MET A 472 -23.64 23.04 -5.02
N ARG A 473 -24.55 24.03 -5.00
CA ARG A 473 -25.70 24.06 -5.93
C ARG A 473 -25.24 24.11 -7.39
N ARG A 474 -24.20 24.89 -7.72
CA ARG A 474 -23.64 24.93 -9.09
C ARG A 474 -22.85 23.66 -9.41
N VAL A 475 -22.02 23.18 -8.49
CA VAL A 475 -21.23 21.94 -8.70
C VAL A 475 -22.16 20.74 -8.94
N ARG A 476 -23.26 20.63 -8.22
CA ARG A 476 -24.28 19.56 -8.40
C ARG A 476 -25.08 19.68 -9.70
N GLN A 477 -24.98 20.79 -10.43
CA GLN A 477 -25.52 20.87 -11.79
C GLN A 477 -24.61 20.17 -12.80
N MET A 478 -23.34 19.95 -12.48
CA MET A 478 -22.41 19.14 -13.28
C MET A 478 -22.60 17.65 -12.98
N PRO A 479 -21.99 16.73 -13.74
CA PRO A 479 -21.99 15.32 -13.38
C PRO A 479 -21.43 15.13 -11.97
N TRP A 480 -22.31 14.70 -11.07
CA TRP A 480 -22.06 14.63 -9.64
C TRP A 480 -22.77 13.41 -9.05
N ILE A 481 -22.21 12.88 -7.96
CA ILE A 481 -22.84 11.85 -7.14
C ILE A 481 -22.93 12.35 -5.70
N SER A 482 -24.14 12.44 -5.17
CA SER A 482 -24.46 12.89 -3.82
C SER A 482 -24.07 11.83 -2.80
N SER A 483 -22.79 11.80 -2.42
CA SER A 483 -22.31 11.11 -1.23
C SER A 483 -21.85 12.11 -0.16
N ASP A 484 -21.61 11.63 1.06
CA ASP A 484 -21.36 12.46 2.26
C ASP A 484 -19.88 12.80 2.61
N PRO A 485 -18.87 12.84 1.70
CA PRO A 485 -17.50 13.24 2.07
C PRO A 485 -17.29 14.77 2.13
N LEU A 486 -18.35 15.57 1.95
CA LEU A 486 -18.29 17.02 1.74
C LEU A 486 -18.27 17.86 3.03
N SER A 487 -18.55 17.26 4.19
CA SER A 487 -18.69 17.99 5.45
C SER A 487 -17.40 18.75 5.86
N ASP A 488 -16.23 18.28 5.45
CA ASP A 488 -14.94 18.86 5.84
C ASP A 488 -14.32 19.84 4.86
N ILE A 489 -14.75 19.89 3.59
CA ILE A 489 -14.33 20.97 2.67
C ILE A 489 -15.02 22.30 3.05
N SER A 490 -16.27 22.21 3.52
CA SER A 490 -17.05 23.39 3.94
C SER A 490 -16.37 24.21 5.05
N LYS A 491 -15.73 23.55 6.03
CA LYS A 491 -15.11 24.19 7.21
C LYS A 491 -13.89 25.06 6.87
N PHE A 492 -13.13 24.70 5.85
CA PHE A 492 -11.96 25.48 5.39
C PHE A 492 -12.38 26.73 4.62
N SER A 493 -13.45 26.65 3.81
CA SER A 493 -13.98 27.81 3.08
C SER A 493 -14.42 28.93 4.05
N SER A 494 -15.07 28.57 5.16
CA SER A 494 -15.49 29.53 6.19
C SER A 494 -14.33 30.19 6.94
N GLN A 495 -13.17 29.53 7.07
CA GLN A 495 -11.99 30.12 7.72
C GLN A 495 -11.26 31.12 6.80
N SER A 496 -11.22 30.86 5.49
CA SER A 496 -10.64 31.81 4.51
C SER A 496 -11.41 33.14 4.43
N GLN A 497 -12.73 33.12 4.70
CA GLN A 497 -13.56 34.33 4.75
C GLN A 497 -13.28 35.24 5.95
N HIS A 498 -12.59 34.75 6.99
CA HIS A 498 -12.25 35.54 8.19
C HIS A 498 -10.78 36.00 8.21
N GLY A 499 -9.95 35.56 7.26
CA GLY A 499 -8.53 35.91 7.19
C GLY A 499 -8.20 37.27 6.57
N CYS A 500 -9.18 38.01 6.05
CA CYS A 500 -8.94 39.27 5.30
C CYS A 500 -9.52 40.54 5.95
N VAL A 501 -9.96 40.49 7.22
CA VAL A 501 -10.36 41.71 7.96
C VAL A 501 -9.74 41.70 9.36
N SER A 502 -9.18 42.86 9.72
CA SER A 502 -8.60 43.27 11.00
C SER A 502 -7.17 42.80 11.35
N ASN A 503 -6.20 43.58 10.88
CA ASN A 503 -5.18 44.13 11.76
C ASN A 503 -5.86 44.90 12.91
N GLN A 504 -5.65 44.51 14.17
CA GLN A 504 -5.31 45.38 15.30
C GLN A 504 -5.49 44.68 16.68
N SER A 505 -4.45 44.85 17.50
CA SER A 505 -4.44 44.87 18.98
C SER A 505 -4.83 43.64 19.82
N TYR A 506 -3.81 43.09 20.48
CA TYR A 506 -3.90 42.44 21.80
C TYR A 506 -4.47 43.39 22.86
N PRO A 507 -5.12 42.89 23.93
CA PRO A 507 -4.38 42.72 25.20
C PRO A 507 -4.72 41.47 26.03
N GLN A 508 -3.85 41.26 27.02
CA GLN A 508 -3.72 40.19 28.02
C GLN A 508 -4.82 40.20 29.11
N HIS A 509 -5.17 39.03 29.67
CA HIS A 509 -4.99 38.64 31.10
C HIS A 509 -5.90 37.47 31.57
N VAL A 510 -5.24 36.44 32.15
CA VAL A 510 -5.51 35.75 33.45
C VAL A 510 -6.66 34.73 33.63
N ASN A 511 -6.20 33.50 33.94
CA ASN A 511 -6.70 32.44 34.84
C ASN A 511 -8.21 32.17 34.98
N LEU A 512 -8.60 30.90 34.81
CA LEU A 512 -9.06 30.06 35.92
C LEU A 512 -9.27 28.59 35.50
N LEU A 513 -8.60 27.72 36.26
CA LEU A 513 -8.85 26.28 36.38
C LEU A 513 -10.34 25.96 36.58
N LYS A 514 -10.83 24.91 35.91
CA LYS A 514 -11.79 23.94 36.47
C LYS A 514 -11.87 22.66 35.63
N SER A 515 -11.38 21.58 36.24
CA SER A 515 -11.51 20.19 35.82
C SER A 515 -12.97 19.70 35.90
N PRO A 516 -13.42 18.80 35.00
CA PRO A 516 -14.57 17.95 35.25
C PRO A 516 -14.14 16.58 35.79
N LYS A 517 -14.90 16.15 36.79
CA LYS A 517 -14.67 15.00 37.68
C LYS A 517 -14.82 13.65 36.97
N ASN A 518 -13.93 12.74 37.38
CA ASN A 518 -13.96 11.31 37.13
C ASN A 518 -15.27 10.63 37.60
N HIS A 519 -15.84 9.78 36.74
CA HIS A 519 -16.65 8.63 37.17
C HIS A 519 -15.92 7.33 36.85
N ARG A 520 -15.37 6.73 37.91
CA ARG A 520 -14.79 5.39 37.96
C ARG A 520 -15.85 4.35 37.62
N ARG A 521 -15.59 3.51 36.62
CA ARG A 521 -16.06 2.10 36.60
C ARG A 521 -14.85 1.19 36.73
N SER A 522 -14.88 0.37 37.77
CA SER A 522 -13.90 -0.67 38.08
C SER A 522 -13.80 -1.68 36.94
N ARG A 523 -12.60 -1.84 36.37
CA ARG A 523 -12.23 -3.01 35.58
C ARG A 523 -11.18 -3.79 36.37
N SER A 524 -11.52 -5.03 36.68
CA SER A 524 -10.69 -6.04 37.30
C SER A 524 -9.32 -6.14 36.63
N HIS A 525 -8.27 -6.15 37.44
CA HIS A 525 -6.90 -6.48 37.03
C HIS A 525 -6.87 -7.82 36.26
N ARG A 526 -6.45 -7.78 35.00
CA ARG A 526 -5.80 -8.91 34.35
C ARG A 526 -4.33 -8.52 34.16
N GLU A 527 -3.45 -9.36 34.68
CA GLU A 527 -2.00 -9.20 34.57
C GLU A 527 -1.56 -9.03 33.09
N PRO A 528 -0.52 -8.22 32.82
CA PRO A 528 0.08 -8.14 31.50
C PRO A 528 0.73 -9.47 31.13
N ARG A 529 0.39 -10.01 29.95
CA ARG A 529 1.06 -11.18 29.39
C ARG A 529 2.55 -10.87 29.15
N ARG A 530 3.43 -11.54 29.89
CA ARG A 530 4.88 -11.57 29.64
C ARG A 530 5.16 -11.95 28.19
N TRP A 531 6.03 -11.18 27.51
CA TRP A 531 6.68 -11.58 26.26
C TRP A 531 7.33 -12.96 26.45
N ARG A 532 6.86 -13.98 25.74
CA ARG A 532 7.47 -15.32 25.77
C ARG A 532 8.74 -15.32 24.92
N ARG A 533 9.75 -16.04 25.42
CA ARG A 533 11.01 -16.36 24.72
C ARG A 533 10.72 -16.88 23.30
N PRO A 534 11.64 -16.67 22.33
CA PRO A 534 11.60 -17.42 21.08
C PRO A 534 11.57 -18.90 21.41
N GLY A 535 10.54 -19.60 20.94
CA GLY A 535 10.50 -21.06 21.03
C GLY A 535 11.60 -21.65 20.14
N THR A 536 12.01 -22.87 20.42
CA THR A 536 12.92 -23.68 19.58
C THR A 536 12.52 -23.69 18.09
N ALA A 537 11.23 -23.56 17.78
CA ALA A 537 10.70 -23.46 16.42
C ALA A 537 11.11 -22.19 15.64
N GLN A 538 11.36 -21.04 16.30
CA GLN A 538 11.76 -19.79 15.63
C GLN A 538 13.25 -19.79 15.27
N ILE A 539 14.09 -20.44 16.09
CA ILE A 539 15.52 -20.61 15.79
C ILE A 539 15.70 -21.54 14.60
N GLU A 540 14.94 -22.64 14.54
CA GLU A 540 15.02 -23.57 13.42
C GLU A 540 14.57 -22.94 12.09
N THR A 541 13.61 -22.01 12.14
CA THR A 541 13.19 -21.23 10.97
C THR A 541 14.31 -20.30 10.49
N LEU A 542 15.03 -19.64 11.39
CA LEU A 542 16.20 -18.82 11.05
C LEU A 542 17.36 -19.66 10.48
N ARG A 543 17.65 -20.82 11.08
CA ARG A 543 18.64 -21.77 10.58
C ARG A 543 18.30 -22.26 9.17
N THR A 544 17.03 -22.58 8.94
CA THR A 544 16.54 -22.97 7.61
C THR A 544 16.65 -21.83 6.60
N ALA A 545 16.38 -20.58 7.01
CA ALA A 545 16.54 -19.41 6.15
C ALA A 545 18.01 -19.11 5.82
N PHE A 546 18.94 -19.43 6.72
CA PHE A 546 20.38 -19.32 6.47
C PHE A 546 20.92 -20.49 5.64
N ALA A 547 20.25 -21.64 5.62
CA ALA A 547 20.66 -22.79 4.80
C ALA A 547 20.61 -22.45 3.29
N GLY A 548 21.77 -22.13 2.71
CA GLY A 548 21.91 -21.76 1.30
C GLY A 548 21.90 -20.25 1.02
N ALA A 549 21.84 -19.41 2.05
CA ALA A 549 21.99 -17.97 1.89
C ALA A 549 23.47 -17.59 1.66
N TYR A 550 23.68 -16.54 0.86
CA TYR A 550 25.00 -15.97 0.53
C TYR A 550 24.86 -14.45 0.49
N GLY A 551 25.76 -13.68 1.13
CA GLY A 551 25.83 -12.22 0.97
C GLY A 551 25.81 -11.41 2.27
N VAL A 552 25.54 -10.11 2.13
CA VAL A 552 25.55 -9.12 3.21
C VAL A 552 24.31 -9.28 4.07
N PHE A 553 24.51 -9.47 5.37
CA PHE A 553 23.43 -9.41 6.35
C PHE A 553 23.52 -8.06 7.03
N ALA A 554 22.65 -7.13 6.62
CA ALA A 554 22.39 -5.92 7.37
C ALA A 554 21.60 -6.28 8.63
N ILE A 555 22.30 -6.86 9.61
CA ILE A 555 21.83 -6.97 10.97
C ILE A 555 22.28 -5.70 11.65
N THR A 556 21.35 -4.94 12.19
CA THR A 556 21.61 -3.92 13.21
C THR A 556 22.18 -4.63 14.45
N SER A 557 23.39 -5.16 14.34
CA SER A 557 24.01 -5.85 15.46
C SER A 557 24.59 -4.81 16.37
N GLU A 558 23.78 -4.33 17.28
CA GLU A 558 24.34 -3.88 18.52
C GLU A 558 24.90 -5.14 19.17
N ARG A 559 26.22 -5.32 19.18
CA ARG A 559 26.89 -6.30 20.05
C ARG A 559 26.62 -5.90 21.51
N HIS A 560 25.38 -5.99 21.95
CA HIS A 560 24.96 -5.78 23.32
C HIS A 560 24.44 -7.11 23.85
N PRO A 561 25.23 -7.75 24.74
CA PRO A 561 24.85 -8.98 25.38
C PRO A 561 24.03 -8.67 26.63
N ASP A 562 22.76 -9.02 26.63
CA ASP A 562 22.11 -9.37 27.90
C ASP A 562 21.37 -10.70 27.83
N LYS A 563 22.14 -11.71 27.42
CA LYS A 563 22.16 -13.01 28.12
C LYS A 563 23.56 -13.55 28.44
N GLU A 564 24.64 -12.94 27.92
CA GLU A 564 26.03 -13.32 28.22
C GLU A 564 26.95 -12.08 28.26
N ILE A 565 26.80 -11.25 29.30
CA ILE A 565 27.79 -10.37 29.96
C ILE A 565 28.84 -9.66 29.06
N LEU A 566 28.84 -8.30 29.03
CA LEU A 566 30.05 -7.44 29.13
C LEU A 566 29.78 -5.91 29.13
N ALA A 567 28.75 -5.37 28.45
CA ALA A 567 28.61 -3.91 28.27
C ALA A 567 27.68 -3.19 29.29
N THR A 568 26.45 -3.68 29.48
CA THR A 568 25.46 -3.08 30.41
C THR A 568 25.52 -3.67 31.83
N SER A 569 26.22 -4.80 32.00
CA SER A 569 26.27 -5.61 33.21
C SER A 569 24.89 -6.11 33.70
N GLY A 570 23.96 -6.46 32.81
CA GLY A 570 22.65 -7.00 33.21
C GLY A 570 21.61 -5.97 33.62
N ARG A 571 21.94 -4.67 33.55
CA ARG A 571 21.10 -3.60 34.10
C ARG A 571 19.85 -3.29 33.27
N TYR A 572 19.83 -3.68 32.00
CA TYR A 572 18.76 -3.32 31.05
C TYR A 572 18.19 -4.57 30.33
N PRO A 573 17.50 -5.47 31.08
CA PRO A 573 17.10 -6.79 30.58
C PRO A 573 15.96 -6.75 29.56
N GLN A 574 15.34 -5.59 29.31
CA GLN A 574 14.19 -5.44 28.41
C GLN A 574 14.54 -4.72 27.09
N LEU A 575 15.83 -4.60 26.80
CA LEU A 575 16.36 -4.15 25.50
C LEU A 575 16.19 -5.22 24.41
N TYR A 576 14.96 -5.63 24.15
CA TYR A 576 14.68 -6.78 23.29
C TYR A 576 15.09 -6.53 21.84
N HIS A 577 14.85 -5.34 21.30
CA HIS A 577 15.12 -5.07 19.89
C HIS A 577 16.61 -5.16 19.56
N MET A 578 17.50 -4.74 20.47
CA MET A 578 18.96 -4.83 20.34
C MET A 578 19.42 -6.29 20.53
N ASN A 579 18.99 -6.91 21.64
CA ASN A 579 19.35 -8.29 22.00
C ASN A 579 18.96 -9.32 20.93
N ASN A 580 17.78 -9.15 20.32
CA ASN A 580 17.30 -10.05 19.28
C ASN A 580 18.18 -9.96 18.02
N LYS A 581 18.66 -8.78 17.64
CA LYS A 581 19.53 -8.60 16.48
C LYS A 581 20.90 -9.25 16.71
N TYR A 582 21.46 -9.11 17.90
CA TYR A 582 22.69 -9.81 18.28
C TYR A 582 22.53 -11.34 18.28
N ALA A 583 21.40 -11.86 18.76
CA ALA A 583 21.11 -13.29 18.69
C ALA A 583 21.06 -13.80 17.24
N VAL A 584 20.49 -13.00 16.32
CA VAL A 584 20.49 -13.32 14.89
C VAL A 584 21.91 -13.27 14.31
N GLU A 585 22.76 -12.30 14.71
CA GLU A 585 24.18 -12.29 14.30
C GLU A 585 24.90 -13.56 14.76
N LYS A 586 24.74 -13.98 16.02
CA LYS A 586 25.38 -15.21 16.52
C LYS A 586 24.99 -16.43 15.66
N ILE A 587 23.68 -16.60 15.43
CA ILE A 587 23.19 -17.69 14.59
C ILE A 587 23.72 -17.57 13.16
N ALA A 588 23.76 -16.36 12.58
CA ALA A 588 24.29 -16.15 11.23
C ALA A 588 25.77 -16.52 11.14
N ARG A 589 26.60 -16.14 12.12
CA ARG A 589 28.02 -16.53 12.15
C ARG A 589 28.21 -18.04 12.29
N GLU A 590 27.33 -18.71 13.04
CA GLU A 590 27.35 -20.17 13.21
C GLU A 590 26.93 -20.90 11.93
N GLU A 591 25.85 -20.47 11.28
CA GLU A 591 25.25 -21.15 10.13
C GLU A 591 25.85 -20.75 8.78
N LEU A 592 26.50 -19.58 8.70
CA LEU A 592 27.10 -19.00 7.49
C LEU A 592 28.59 -18.66 7.67
N PRO A 593 29.43 -19.60 8.15
CA PRO A 593 30.84 -19.33 8.36
C PRO A 593 31.52 -18.97 7.03
N GLY A 594 32.25 -17.85 7.01
CA GLY A 594 32.90 -17.34 5.81
C GLY A 594 31.95 -16.82 4.74
N LYS A 595 30.67 -16.55 5.07
CA LYS A 595 29.63 -16.20 4.08
C LYS A 595 28.78 -14.98 4.41
N ALA A 596 28.98 -14.34 5.56
CA ALA A 596 28.21 -13.18 6.00
C ALA A 596 29.11 -11.99 6.34
N THR A 597 28.62 -10.77 6.08
CA THR A 597 29.22 -9.51 6.55
C THR A 597 28.15 -8.71 7.30
N PHE A 598 28.53 -8.01 8.36
CA PHE A 598 27.61 -7.30 9.26
C PHE A 598 27.83 -5.78 9.23
N LEU A 599 26.74 -5.00 9.25
CA LEU A 599 26.78 -3.53 9.27
C LEU A 599 26.05 -2.98 10.50
N ILE A 600 26.73 -2.18 11.32
CA ILE A 600 26.16 -1.57 12.53
C ILE A 600 25.91 -0.08 12.28
N PRO A 601 24.66 0.40 12.31
CA PRO A 601 24.36 1.83 12.30
C PRO A 601 24.32 2.45 13.69
N GLY A 602 24.41 3.78 13.76
CA GLY A 602 24.09 4.59 14.93
C GLY A 602 22.62 5.03 14.95
N PHE A 603 22.29 6.04 15.74
CA PHE A 603 20.96 6.65 15.74
C PHE A 603 20.66 7.30 14.39
N PHE A 604 19.43 7.18 13.90
CA PHE A 604 19.09 7.76 12.61
C PHE A 604 18.78 9.24 12.69
N TYR A 605 19.39 10.05 11.82
CA TYR A 605 19.06 11.48 11.71
C TYR A 605 17.59 11.71 11.34
N THR A 606 17.00 10.80 10.56
CA THR A 606 15.56 10.83 10.21
C THR A 606 14.64 10.71 11.43
N ASN A 607 15.12 10.23 12.58
CA ASN A 607 14.34 10.19 13.81
C ASN A 607 14.14 11.58 14.44
N LEU A 608 14.98 12.57 14.09
CA LEU A 608 14.88 13.94 14.60
C LEU A 608 13.58 14.64 14.19
N GLN A 609 12.88 14.14 13.16
CA GLN A 609 11.56 14.64 12.78
C GLN A 609 10.45 14.23 13.78
N TRP A 610 10.70 13.24 14.66
CA TRP A 610 9.69 12.70 15.55
C TRP A 610 9.60 13.46 16.88
N ARG A 611 8.40 13.53 17.45
CA ARG A 611 8.10 14.32 18.66
C ARG A 611 8.93 13.93 19.88
N GLN A 612 9.36 12.68 19.99
CA GLN A 612 10.22 12.21 21.08
C GLN A 612 11.69 12.62 20.92
N TYR A 613 12.10 13.06 19.73
CA TYR A 613 13.44 13.60 19.47
C TYR A 613 13.44 15.13 19.33
N SER A 614 12.36 15.74 18.85
CA SER A 614 12.24 17.19 18.71
C SER A 614 10.78 17.66 18.78
N ARG A 615 10.49 18.75 19.51
CA ARG A 615 9.11 19.23 19.78
C ARG A 615 8.77 20.62 19.21
N ARG A 616 9.78 21.44 18.93
CA ARG A 616 9.64 22.80 18.35
C ARG A 616 10.80 23.04 17.38
N LEU A 617 10.66 24.00 16.46
CA LEU A 617 11.77 24.42 15.58
C LEU A 617 13.00 24.75 16.44
N GLY A 618 14.08 23.99 16.24
CA GLY A 618 15.33 24.12 16.99
C GLY A 618 15.36 23.50 18.40
N MET A 619 14.34 22.77 18.87
CA MET A 619 14.38 22.14 20.21
C MET A 619 14.54 20.63 20.13
N PHE A 620 15.74 20.14 20.44
CA PHE A 620 16.07 18.72 20.55
C PHE A 620 15.81 18.21 21.98
N CYS A 621 15.02 17.15 22.14
CA CYS A 621 14.50 16.72 23.44
C CYS A 621 14.72 15.24 23.79
N PHE A 622 15.52 14.52 23.00
CA PHE A 622 15.84 13.12 23.31
C PHE A 622 16.59 13.02 24.66
N PRO A 623 16.32 11.98 25.47
CA PRO A 623 16.70 11.88 26.88
C PRO A 623 18.17 11.49 27.11
N LEU A 624 19.10 12.25 26.52
CA LEU A 624 20.54 12.09 26.72
C LEU A 624 21.10 13.32 27.45
N PRO A 625 22.08 13.21 28.35
CA PRO A 625 22.78 14.38 28.86
C PRO A 625 23.41 15.18 27.72
N SER A 626 23.39 16.52 27.76
CA SER A 626 23.89 17.36 26.64
C SER A 626 25.36 17.11 26.27
N ASN A 627 26.16 16.64 27.24
CA ASN A 627 27.57 16.30 27.06
C ASN A 627 27.81 14.81 26.76
N GLN A 628 26.75 14.00 26.65
CA GLN A 628 26.84 12.59 26.30
C GLN A 628 27.06 12.48 24.79
N VAL A 629 27.93 11.56 24.40
CA VAL A 629 28.27 11.33 22.99
C VAL A 629 27.47 10.16 22.44
N CYS A 630 27.03 10.28 21.20
CA CYS A 630 26.35 9.23 20.45
C CYS A 630 26.78 9.27 18.97
N GLN A 631 26.68 8.12 18.29
CA GLN A 631 26.92 8.02 16.86
C GLN A 631 25.59 8.06 16.12
N TRP A 632 25.63 8.61 14.91
CA TRP A 632 24.45 8.75 14.07
C TRP A 632 24.69 8.20 12.67
N THR A 633 23.61 8.00 11.92
CA THR A 633 23.64 7.49 10.56
C THR A 633 22.57 8.21 9.74
N ASP A 634 22.89 8.56 8.50
CA ASP A 634 21.88 8.87 7.49
C ASP A 634 21.41 7.55 6.85
N PRO A 635 20.24 7.00 7.24
CA PRO A 635 19.83 5.69 6.74
C PRO A 635 19.51 5.70 5.24
N GLU A 636 19.15 6.84 4.66
CA GLU A 636 18.78 6.97 3.25
C GLU A 636 20.01 7.00 2.34
N HIS A 637 21.13 7.50 2.86
CA HIS A 637 22.37 7.64 2.10
C HIS A 637 23.44 6.59 2.47
N ASP A 638 23.73 6.44 3.76
CA ASP A 638 24.92 5.71 4.22
C ASP A 638 24.72 4.20 4.16
N MET A 639 23.54 3.69 4.55
CA MET A 639 23.31 2.25 4.62
C MET A 639 23.41 1.56 3.25
N GLY A 640 22.83 2.19 2.22
CA GLY A 640 22.94 1.71 0.84
C GLY A 640 24.37 1.75 0.32
N ALA A 641 25.11 2.83 0.59
CA ALA A 641 26.49 2.98 0.18
C ALA A 641 27.41 1.92 0.81
N PHE A 642 27.31 1.71 2.13
CA PHE A 642 28.09 0.69 2.82
C PHE A 642 27.77 -0.71 2.32
N ALA A 643 26.48 -1.05 2.17
CA ALA A 643 26.07 -2.35 1.65
C ALA A 643 26.59 -2.59 0.23
N ALA A 644 26.45 -1.59 -0.66
CA ALA A 644 26.95 -1.67 -2.03
C ALA A 644 28.46 -1.95 -2.08
N ARG A 645 29.27 -1.25 -1.26
CA ARG A 645 30.72 -1.49 -1.19
C ARG A 645 31.08 -2.89 -0.71
N VAL A 646 30.34 -3.43 0.26
CA VAL A 646 30.55 -4.81 0.69
C VAL A 646 30.24 -5.79 -0.44
N PHE A 647 29.19 -5.56 -1.22
CA PHE A 647 28.88 -6.39 -2.39
C PHE A 647 29.94 -6.27 -3.49
N ASP A 648 30.43 -5.06 -3.78
CA ASP A 648 31.46 -4.81 -4.80
C ASP A 648 32.77 -5.54 -4.50
N LEU A 649 33.20 -5.53 -3.23
CA LEU A 649 34.44 -6.20 -2.79
C LEU A 649 34.28 -7.73 -2.73
N GLY A 650 33.04 -8.19 -2.53
CA GLY A 650 32.72 -9.60 -2.46
C GLY A 650 33.15 -10.27 -1.15
N ILE A 651 32.60 -11.47 -0.96
CA ILE A 651 32.69 -12.19 0.32
C ILE A 651 34.12 -12.62 0.68
N ASP A 652 34.99 -12.81 -0.32
CA ASP A 652 36.38 -13.18 -0.11
C ASP A 652 37.14 -12.14 0.74
N LEU A 653 36.74 -10.86 0.64
CA LEU A 653 37.36 -9.75 1.37
C LEU A 653 36.56 -9.30 2.59
N THR A 654 35.27 -9.59 2.64
CA THR A 654 34.35 -9.02 3.64
C THR A 654 33.75 -10.03 4.61
N HIS A 655 33.93 -11.34 4.40
CA HIS A 655 33.31 -12.36 5.26
C HIS A 655 33.74 -12.23 6.71
N ASP A 656 32.79 -12.52 7.60
CA ASP A 656 32.88 -12.49 9.05
C ASP A 656 33.29 -11.14 9.65
N LYS A 657 33.44 -10.10 8.83
CA LYS A 657 33.73 -8.73 9.27
C LYS A 657 32.48 -7.97 9.66
N THR A 658 32.71 -6.96 10.49
CA THR A 658 31.70 -6.01 10.96
C THR A 658 32.17 -4.61 10.62
N TYR A 659 31.37 -3.84 9.89
CA TYR A 659 31.65 -2.45 9.56
C TYR A 659 30.66 -1.51 10.27
N LEU A 660 31.13 -0.33 10.63
CA LEU A 660 30.36 0.66 11.37
C LEU A 660 29.86 1.74 10.40
N ALA A 661 28.58 1.67 10.04
CA ALA A 661 27.92 2.64 9.17
C ALA A 661 27.42 3.83 10.02
N MET A 662 28.31 4.48 10.76
CA MET A 662 27.95 5.53 11.73
C MET A 662 29.01 6.63 11.81
N THR A 663 28.61 7.82 12.22
CA THR A 663 29.51 8.97 12.40
C THR A 663 30.46 8.79 13.58
N PRO A 664 31.54 9.59 13.65
CA PRO A 664 32.24 9.82 14.90
C PRO A 664 31.27 10.24 16.03
N PRO A 665 31.61 9.94 17.30
CA PRO A 665 30.79 10.35 18.44
C PRO A 665 30.57 11.86 18.44
N THR A 666 29.30 12.26 18.54
CA THR A 666 28.84 13.66 18.55
C THR A 666 27.95 13.86 19.78
N THR A 667 28.09 15.00 20.45
CA THR A 667 27.27 15.37 21.59
C THR A 667 25.93 15.95 21.16
N SER A 668 24.91 15.87 22.02
CA SER A 668 23.62 16.50 21.74
C SER A 668 23.73 18.02 21.60
N GLN A 669 24.67 18.65 22.31
CA GLN A 669 24.96 20.07 22.15
C GLN A 669 25.54 20.39 20.76
N GLU A 670 26.49 19.59 20.26
CA GLU A 670 27.05 19.78 18.91
C GLU A 670 26.01 19.60 17.81
N ILE A 671 25.00 18.75 18.01
CA ILE A 671 23.83 18.64 17.12
C ILE A 671 23.07 19.97 17.09
N ALA A 672 22.72 20.54 18.25
CA ALA A 672 22.03 21.83 18.33
C ALA A 672 22.87 22.98 17.72
N ASP A 673 24.15 23.03 18.01
CA ASP A 673 25.07 24.06 17.49
C ASP A 673 25.23 23.94 15.97
N THR A 674 25.33 22.72 15.45
CA THR A 674 25.41 22.45 14.00
C THR A 674 24.12 22.81 13.30
N PHE A 675 22.96 22.46 13.86
CA PHE A 675 21.67 22.87 13.33
C PHE A 675 21.57 24.39 13.25
N THR A 676 21.95 25.09 14.32
CA THR A 676 21.95 26.57 14.37
C THR A 676 22.83 27.17 13.30
N ARG A 677 24.06 26.66 13.17
CA ARG A 677 25.03 27.13 12.19
C ARG A 677 24.57 26.92 10.74
N VAL A 678 23.98 25.76 10.44
CA VAL A 678 23.61 25.38 9.05
C VAL A 678 22.29 26.01 8.63
N THR A 679 21.31 26.08 9.52
CA THR A 679 19.96 26.57 9.20
C THR A 679 19.75 28.06 9.50
N GLY A 680 20.63 28.66 10.31
CA GLY A 680 20.47 30.02 10.85
C GLY A 680 19.39 30.13 11.94
N GLN A 681 18.73 29.03 12.31
CA GLN A 681 17.69 29.03 13.33
C GLN A 681 18.27 28.70 14.71
N PRO A 682 17.99 29.50 15.76
CA PRO A 682 18.44 29.19 17.10
C PRO A 682 17.95 27.81 17.54
N ALA A 683 18.87 26.93 17.93
CA ALA A 683 18.55 25.63 18.48
C ALA A 683 19.18 25.38 19.85
N ILE A 684 18.47 24.60 20.66
CA ILE A 684 18.87 24.16 21.99
C ILE A 684 18.64 22.65 22.11
N HIS A 685 19.39 22.04 23.01
CA HIS A 685 19.13 20.69 23.48
C HIS A 685 18.60 20.76 24.93
N ASP A 686 17.33 20.38 25.09
CA ASP A 686 16.59 20.38 26.36
C ASP A 686 16.04 18.96 26.62
N PRO A 687 16.83 18.10 27.27
CA PRO A 687 16.53 16.67 27.34
C PRO A 687 15.35 16.37 28.25
N GLU A 688 14.50 15.44 27.80
CA GLU A 688 13.38 14.94 28.60
C GLU A 688 13.73 13.68 29.38
N SER A 689 12.77 13.15 30.13
CA SER A 689 12.96 11.86 30.80
C SER A 689 12.82 10.69 29.82
N ALA A 690 13.53 9.59 30.08
CA ALA A 690 13.37 8.36 29.31
C ALA A 690 11.94 7.79 29.38
N GLU A 691 11.21 8.04 30.48
CA GLU A 691 9.81 7.66 30.64
C GLU A 691 8.90 8.41 29.66
N GLU A 692 9.09 9.72 29.55
CA GLU A 692 8.34 10.58 28.63
C GLU A 692 8.64 10.23 27.16
N PHE A 693 9.93 10.01 26.84
CA PHE A 693 10.35 9.52 25.52
C PHE A 693 9.66 8.20 25.16
N ALA A 694 9.57 7.28 26.11
CA ALA A 694 8.91 6.00 25.93
C ALA A 694 7.39 6.12 25.74
N GLU A 695 6.72 7.01 26.48
CA GLU A 695 5.28 7.28 26.29
C GLU A 695 4.99 7.86 24.91
N LEU A 696 5.82 8.79 24.44
CA LEU A 696 5.70 9.33 23.08
C LEU A 696 5.96 8.28 21.98
N THR A 697 6.69 7.21 22.31
CA THR A 697 6.98 6.12 21.38
C THR A 697 5.80 5.13 21.26
N VAL A 698 4.96 5.00 22.30
CA VAL A 698 3.84 4.04 22.34
C VAL A 698 2.86 4.14 21.15
N PRO A 699 2.42 5.34 20.71
CA PRO A 699 1.52 5.46 19.56
C PRO A 699 2.12 4.96 18.24
N LEU A 700 3.45 4.98 18.10
CA LEU A 700 4.16 4.63 16.87
C LEU A 700 4.40 3.13 16.73
N VAL A 701 4.82 2.48 17.82
CA VAL A 701 5.30 1.09 17.81
C VAL A 701 4.55 0.15 18.76
N GLY A 702 3.58 0.71 19.51
CA GLY A 702 2.71 -0.04 20.42
C GLY A 702 3.23 -0.13 21.85
N ARG A 703 2.31 -0.39 22.79
CA ARG A 703 2.58 -0.46 24.25
C ARG A 703 3.65 -1.47 24.63
N GLY A 704 3.82 -2.53 23.85
CA GLY A 704 4.79 -3.59 24.13
C GLY A 704 6.25 -3.15 23.99
N PHE A 705 6.52 -2.03 23.30
CA PHE A 705 7.87 -1.48 23.08
C PHE A 705 8.25 -0.39 24.09
N LYS A 706 7.33 0.05 24.95
CA LYS A 706 7.54 1.17 25.87
C LYS A 706 8.79 0.99 26.73
N GLU A 707 8.89 -0.15 27.41
CA GLU A 707 10.00 -0.42 28.34
C GLU A 707 11.32 -0.63 27.61
N ASP A 708 11.27 -1.11 26.37
CA ASP A 708 12.44 -1.28 25.50
C ASP A 708 13.00 0.11 25.10
N ALA A 709 12.15 1.02 24.61
CA ALA A 709 12.53 2.40 24.28
C ALA A 709 13.10 3.17 25.48
N LYS A 710 12.50 2.98 26.67
CA LYS A 710 12.98 3.58 27.92
C LYS A 710 14.40 3.10 28.25
N GLN A 711 14.60 1.79 28.32
CA GLN A 711 15.90 1.21 28.70
C GLN A 711 17.00 1.52 27.68
N MET A 712 16.66 1.65 26.39
CA MET A 712 17.60 2.09 25.34
C MET A 712 18.14 3.48 25.63
N MET A 713 17.26 4.39 26.00
CA MET A 713 17.63 5.76 26.31
C MET A 713 18.38 5.87 27.64
N GLU A 714 17.96 5.13 28.66
CA GLU A 714 18.69 5.04 29.93
C GLU A 714 20.10 4.50 29.76
N TRP A 715 20.29 3.49 28.89
CA TRP A 715 21.60 2.96 28.56
C TRP A 715 22.44 3.98 27.79
N ALA A 716 21.89 4.55 26.70
CA ALA A 716 22.60 5.52 25.87
C ALA A 716 23.07 6.75 26.67
N ALA A 717 22.31 7.15 27.69
CA ALA A 717 22.65 8.24 28.59
C ALA A 717 23.91 7.98 29.44
N ILE A 718 24.26 6.71 29.71
CA ILE A 718 25.39 6.32 30.56
C ILE A 718 26.46 5.49 29.85
N ALA A 719 26.29 5.24 28.54
CA ALA A 719 27.22 4.46 27.76
C ALA A 719 28.64 5.07 27.81
N PRO A 720 29.70 4.25 27.90
CA PRO A 720 31.08 4.75 27.94
C PRO A 720 31.41 5.61 26.72
N LYS A 721 31.92 6.84 26.96
CA LYS A 721 32.16 7.84 25.90
C LYS A 721 33.31 7.49 24.96
N ASP A 722 34.23 6.63 25.41
CA ASP A 722 35.37 6.11 24.67
C ASP A 722 35.01 4.92 23.77
N LYS A 723 33.77 4.43 23.86
CA LYS A 723 33.25 3.30 23.07
C LYS A 723 32.29 3.73 21.96
N VAL A 724 32.14 2.87 20.96
CA VAL A 724 31.26 3.03 19.79
C VAL A 724 30.20 1.94 19.74
N ALA A 725 29.26 2.04 18.78
CA ALA A 725 28.12 1.14 18.66
C ALA A 725 27.33 1.06 19.98
N TYR A 726 26.82 2.20 20.44
CA TYR A 726 26.06 2.31 21.70
C TYR A 726 26.87 1.89 22.92
N GLY A 727 28.18 2.14 22.94
CA GLY A 727 29.06 1.79 24.06
C GLY A 727 29.47 0.32 24.13
N ALA A 728 29.20 -0.47 23.08
CA ALA A 728 29.55 -1.89 23.03
C ALA A 728 31.02 -2.15 22.66
N LEU A 729 31.59 -1.34 21.76
CA LEU A 729 32.80 -1.68 21.02
C LEU A 729 33.91 -0.66 21.21
N ASP A 730 35.15 -1.14 21.26
CA ASP A 730 36.33 -0.27 21.32
C ASP A 730 36.64 0.31 19.93
N ARG A 731 36.70 1.64 19.85
CA ARG A 731 36.79 2.39 18.58
C ARG A 731 38.01 2.01 17.74
N ARG A 732 39.13 1.69 18.40
CA ARG A 732 40.43 1.42 17.75
C ARG A 732 40.54 0.00 17.19
N GLU A 733 39.65 -0.91 17.58
CA GLU A 733 39.78 -2.33 17.24
C GLU A 733 38.90 -2.76 16.05
N LEU A 734 37.91 -1.94 15.64
CA LEU A 734 36.83 -2.41 14.76
C LEU A 734 36.47 -1.50 13.58
N ASP A 735 36.64 -0.18 13.64
CA ASP A 735 36.21 0.68 12.52
C ASP A 735 37.27 0.76 11.42
N ARG A 736 37.25 -0.23 10.54
CA ARG A 736 38.08 -0.27 9.32
C ARG A 736 37.31 0.10 8.07
N SER A 737 36.14 0.72 8.22
CA SER A 737 35.22 1.00 7.10
C SER A 737 35.88 1.90 6.06
N VAL A 738 36.63 2.92 6.49
CA VAL A 738 37.33 3.83 5.57
C VAL A 738 38.48 3.12 4.85
N GLU A 739 39.28 2.35 5.58
CA GLU A 739 40.45 1.64 5.04
C GLU A 739 40.06 0.52 4.07
N GLU A 740 39.04 -0.26 4.42
CA GLU A 740 38.68 -1.47 3.68
C GLU A 740 37.56 -1.26 2.67
N LEU A 741 36.53 -0.44 2.99
CA LEU A 741 35.41 -0.20 2.08
C LEU A 741 35.56 1.08 1.25
N GLY A 742 36.39 2.03 1.71
CA GLY A 742 36.55 3.34 1.09
C GLY A 742 35.34 4.27 1.27
N VAL A 743 34.49 4.02 2.28
CA VAL A 743 33.31 4.83 2.59
C VAL A 743 33.34 5.39 4.00
N VAL A 744 32.70 6.55 4.15
CA VAL A 744 32.57 7.30 5.41
C VAL A 744 31.10 7.64 5.59
N ALA A 745 30.58 7.50 6.81
CA ALA A 745 29.21 7.90 7.13
C ALA A 745 29.05 9.42 7.04
N SER A 746 27.86 9.86 6.66
CA SER A 746 27.56 11.28 6.48
C SER A 746 27.53 12.03 7.80
N SER A 747 28.14 13.20 7.85
CA SER A 747 28.02 14.09 9.01
C SER A 747 26.61 14.67 9.13
N PHE A 748 26.24 15.14 10.32
CA PHE A 748 24.95 15.81 10.54
C PHE A 748 24.76 17.04 9.65
N GLU A 749 25.83 17.83 9.48
CA GLU A 749 25.83 18.96 8.54
C GLU A 749 25.62 18.52 7.08
N GLY A 750 26.26 17.42 6.67
CA GLY A 750 26.07 16.84 5.35
C GLY A 750 24.62 16.38 5.14
N TRP A 751 24.04 15.72 6.15
CA TRP A 751 22.64 15.33 6.14
C TRP A 751 21.71 16.54 6.04
N LEU A 752 21.88 17.57 6.86
CA LEU A 752 21.06 18.81 6.83
C LEU A 752 21.08 19.47 5.44
N LYS A 753 22.27 19.60 4.84
CA LYS A 753 22.43 20.21 3.51
C LYS A 753 21.74 19.39 2.42
N ARG A 754 21.78 18.06 2.52
CA ARG A 754 21.16 17.18 1.52
C ARG A 754 19.66 17.06 1.69
N SER A 755 19.17 16.87 2.92
CA SER A 755 17.75 16.69 3.20
C SER A 755 16.97 17.99 3.12
N GLY A 756 17.63 19.13 3.29
CA GLY A 756 16.97 20.43 3.41
C GLY A 756 16.13 20.55 4.69
N TRP A 757 16.36 19.68 5.69
CA TRP A 757 15.56 19.64 6.90
C TRP A 757 15.80 20.87 7.78
N THR A 758 14.74 21.63 8.05
CA THR A 758 14.78 22.87 8.84
C THR A 758 14.08 22.74 10.19
N GLY A 759 13.96 21.51 10.73
CA GLY A 759 13.23 21.21 11.97
C GLY A 759 11.89 20.49 11.72
N PRO A 760 11.24 19.97 12.77
CA PRO A 760 9.95 19.27 12.63
C PRO A 760 8.86 20.23 12.12
N GLU A 761 8.01 19.75 11.20
CA GLU A 761 6.85 20.50 10.71
C GLU A 761 5.96 20.93 11.88
N ARG A 762 5.44 22.17 11.85
CA ARG A 762 4.64 22.74 12.95
C ARG A 762 3.51 21.78 13.33
N GLY A 763 3.67 21.13 14.48
CA GLY A 763 2.75 20.11 15.00
C GLY A 763 1.52 20.66 15.71
#